data_AF-A0A7X7ZEV4-F1
#
_entry.id   AF-A0A7X7ZEV4-F1
#
_cell.length_a   1.000
_cell.length_b   1.000
_cell.length_c   1.000
_cell.angle_alpha   90.00
_cell.angle_beta   90.00
_cell.angle_gamma   90.00
#
_symmetry.space_group_name_H-M   'P 1'
#
loop_
_entity.id
_entity.type
_entity.pdbx_description
1 polymer ?
#
loop_
_entity_poly.entity_id
_entity_poly.type
_entity_poly.pdbx_seq_one_letter_code
_entity_poly.pdbx_strand_id
1 'polypeptide(L)'
;MKKIKNFILILAMIVTMVPIIEHNTIAVQAKTSYGYYSLNCGSSYEVDTINDNGGFDYKGCYVDLSTAKNAMRAAGTDAVVRHAGSYSANQIIAMTSGFVYTSGFRSGSSTVNVYGYGASSSASTYIQNYRGMYYEDTLDYDGAGDGSVLVNAFGFEGTVSMSNVDFIPMKFFVNDLPIWVAGNAADGTDPWCVIPNSTYYKVVRNGNYLDLVYHGFNDYPGNGNGTHAQSFTGNLAVGPAASWMSEGSIYYSLDDVTFYSDYSFAQKAGTYYNYYLYQPLRTRSNISADIYNSFLSEQGYDSSSALWDMGAAFINGQNTYGINAAMVFAQACCESAYGTSGYARNYNNLFGVGAYDDGPSVMNFASVTKSINNQMGLLLRYYTDTDCVWYYGGAYGNKGAGITTKYASAATYGLTLASIYYRFDKYASGNNGSLTDAQSSTIGILNDTVANVYTDAACSSVLYTYRYGNNTDYLKNQAVVILGKVGDCYQIQSTDYVSNGTQMHVDNKQYAAYDWNGMVGYIKISDVKTLINSDGSGIHDLGSAKDMYRLYNPNSGEHFYTADVNEKNNLSNIGWVYEGIGWKAPASSSSPVYRLYNPNSGDHHYTMNVNERDWLVTLGWISEGIGWYSDDAKSVPLYRQYNPNESVGTHNYTKSLAENDWLVTLGWSAEGIGWYGVN
;
A
#
# COMPACT_ATOMS: atom_id res chain seq x y z
N MET A 1 40.80 14.26 -8.66
CA MET A 1 39.36 14.63 -8.70
C MET A 1 38.81 14.61 -7.29
N LYS A 2 38.92 15.73 -6.58
CA LYS A 2 38.45 15.93 -5.18
C LYS A 2 37.57 17.19 -5.19
N LYS A 3 36.30 17.09 -5.57
CA LYS A 3 35.28 18.14 -5.40
C LYS A 3 33.85 17.57 -5.57
N ILE A 4 33.45 16.61 -4.75
CA ILE A 4 32.03 16.28 -4.49
C ILE A 4 31.94 15.77 -3.04
N LYS A 5 32.02 16.67 -2.05
CA LYS A 5 31.78 16.29 -0.63
C LYS A 5 30.89 17.23 0.16
N ASN A 6 30.30 18.25 -0.49
CA ASN A 6 29.28 19.08 0.15
C ASN A 6 28.04 19.09 -0.76
N PHE A 7 27.32 17.96 -0.81
CA PHE A 7 25.96 17.92 -1.33
C PHE A 7 25.02 17.70 -0.15
N ILE A 8 24.42 18.83 0.24
CA ILE A 8 23.14 19.01 0.92
C ILE A 8 22.36 17.68 1.09
N LEU A 9 22.56 17.01 2.22
CA LEU A 9 21.54 16.12 2.79
C LEU A 9 20.48 17.06 3.38
N ILE A 10 19.42 17.41 2.63
CA ILE A 10 18.18 17.89 3.26
C ILE A 10 17.35 16.64 3.54
N LEU A 11 17.73 15.93 4.60
CA LEU A 11 16.89 14.94 5.25
C LEU A 11 16.28 15.66 6.45
N ALA A 12 15.01 16.05 6.35
CA ALA A 12 14.23 16.24 7.56
C ALA A 12 14.07 14.84 8.18
N MET A 13 14.95 14.45 9.10
CA MET A 13 14.68 13.28 9.93
C MET A 13 13.59 13.67 10.91
N ILE A 14 12.32 13.45 10.53
CA ILE A 14 11.26 13.38 11.54
C ILE A 14 11.37 12.04 12.19
N VAL A 15 12.05 12.04 13.34
CA VAL A 15 11.68 11.16 14.44
C VAL A 15 10.37 11.74 14.97
N THR A 16 9.24 11.14 14.58
CA THR A 16 7.94 11.48 15.15
C THR A 16 8.06 11.44 16.67
N MET A 17 7.53 12.45 17.38
CA MET A 17 7.63 12.63 18.83
C MET A 17 7.20 11.41 19.65
N VAL A 18 8.09 10.43 19.75
CA VAL A 18 8.29 9.49 20.83
C VAL A 18 9.58 9.97 21.49
N PRO A 19 9.69 10.04 22.83
CA PRO A 19 10.90 10.53 23.49
C PRO A 19 12.13 9.85 22.90
N ILE A 20 12.92 10.62 22.16
CA ILE A 20 14.25 10.24 21.73
C ILE A 20 15.05 10.25 23.03
N ILE A 21 15.24 9.07 23.60
CA ILE A 21 16.38 8.89 24.47
C ILE A 21 17.58 9.02 23.51
N GLU A 22 18.30 10.14 23.62
CA GLU A 22 19.61 10.30 22.99
C GLU A 22 20.52 9.20 23.54
N HIS A 23 20.57 8.07 22.84
CA HIS A 23 21.55 7.04 23.12
C HIS A 23 22.83 7.43 22.38
N ASN A 24 23.87 7.77 23.15
CA ASN A 24 25.22 7.92 22.61
C ASN A 24 25.57 6.68 21.76
N THR A 25 25.84 6.89 20.48
CA THR A 25 26.05 5.83 19.49
C THR A 25 27.38 5.13 19.75
N ILE A 26 27.33 3.95 20.37
CA ILE A 26 28.47 3.04 20.51
C ILE A 26 28.14 1.80 19.68
N ALA A 27 28.99 1.48 18.70
CA ALA A 27 28.87 0.25 17.91
C ALA A 27 29.13 -0.98 18.80
N VAL A 28 28.28 -2.02 18.71
CA VAL A 28 28.54 -3.30 19.38
C VAL A 28 29.06 -4.33 18.42
N GLN A 29 30.24 -4.83 18.74
CA GLN A 29 30.64 -6.19 18.47
C GLN A 29 30.65 -6.96 19.80
N ALA A 30 29.58 -7.70 20.10
CA ALA A 30 29.60 -8.85 21.01
C ALA A 30 28.21 -9.49 21.13
N LYS A 31 28.14 -10.67 20.52
CA LYS A 31 27.22 -11.79 20.73
C LYS A 31 27.12 -12.18 22.22
N THR A 32 26.30 -11.49 23.02
CA THR A 32 26.03 -11.92 24.39
C THR A 32 25.06 -13.10 24.36
N SER A 33 25.47 -14.26 24.88
CA SER A 33 24.59 -15.42 25.00
C SER A 33 23.79 -15.31 26.30
N TYR A 34 22.48 -15.19 26.19
CA TYR A 34 21.59 -15.02 27.34
C TYR A 34 20.99 -16.34 27.87
N GLY A 35 21.31 -17.48 27.25
CA GLY A 35 20.87 -18.80 27.74
C GLY A 35 19.36 -19.06 27.73
N TYR A 36 18.53 -18.17 27.16
CA TYR A 36 17.07 -18.32 27.11
C TYR A 36 16.62 -19.51 26.27
N TYR A 37 17.38 -19.82 25.22
CA TYR A 37 17.12 -20.98 24.36
C TYR A 37 18.43 -21.72 24.14
N SER A 38 18.45 -23.01 24.43
CA SER A 38 19.60 -23.87 24.16
C SER A 38 19.68 -24.25 22.68
N LEU A 39 20.90 -24.57 22.21
CA LEU A 39 21.17 -25.18 20.92
C LEU A 39 21.80 -26.56 21.14
N ASN A 40 21.41 -27.51 20.31
CA ASN A 40 21.93 -28.87 20.24
C ASN A 40 23.14 -28.98 19.28
N CYS A 41 23.21 -28.11 18.26
CA CYS A 41 24.15 -28.23 17.15
C CYS A 41 25.45 -27.42 17.31
N GLY A 42 25.64 -26.71 18.42
CA GLY A 42 26.80 -25.85 18.63
C GLY A 42 26.93 -24.79 17.52
N SER A 43 27.97 -24.87 16.70
CA SER A 43 28.23 -23.96 15.58
C SER A 43 27.73 -24.46 14.22
N SER A 44 26.90 -25.51 14.19
CA SER A 44 26.24 -25.97 12.96
C SER A 44 24.84 -25.35 12.84
N TYR A 45 24.21 -25.48 11.68
CA TYR A 45 22.85 -24.98 11.43
C TYR A 45 21.84 -25.95 12.08
N GLU A 46 21.08 -25.47 13.06
CA GLU A 46 20.06 -26.24 13.78
C GLU A 46 18.69 -26.00 13.14
N VAL A 47 17.95 -27.05 12.82
CA VAL A 47 16.55 -26.93 12.41
C VAL A 47 15.67 -27.38 13.55
N ASP A 48 14.70 -26.53 13.90
CA ASP A 48 13.72 -26.76 14.96
C ASP A 48 12.29 -26.50 14.44
N THR A 49 11.30 -27.09 15.10
CA THR A 49 9.90 -26.65 15.00
C THR A 49 9.47 -25.96 16.28
N ILE A 50 8.67 -24.91 16.19
CA ILE A 50 8.17 -24.19 17.36
C ILE A 50 6.99 -24.96 17.95
N ASN A 51 7.05 -25.31 19.23
CA ASN A 51 5.96 -25.98 19.94
C ASN A 51 4.92 -25.00 20.49
N ASP A 52 3.82 -25.53 21.02
CA ASP A 52 2.67 -24.72 21.45
C ASP A 52 2.93 -23.88 22.71
N ASN A 53 4.09 -24.06 23.36
CA ASN A 53 4.53 -23.23 24.48
C ASN A 53 5.59 -22.19 24.08
N GLY A 54 5.87 -22.04 22.77
CA GLY A 54 6.90 -21.12 22.26
C GLY A 54 8.33 -21.65 22.40
N GLY A 55 8.52 -22.94 22.74
CA GLY A 55 9.81 -23.61 22.77
C GLY A 55 10.22 -24.16 21.39
N PHE A 56 11.49 -24.58 21.28
CA PHE A 56 12.05 -25.13 20.05
C PHE A 56 12.27 -26.64 20.16
N ASP A 57 11.57 -27.41 19.34
CA ASP A 57 11.69 -28.86 19.26
C ASP A 57 12.70 -29.25 18.16
N TYR A 58 13.83 -29.79 18.60
CA TYR A 58 14.96 -30.18 17.75
C TYR A 58 14.59 -31.15 16.62
N LYS A 59 15.06 -30.86 15.39
CA LYS A 59 14.90 -31.72 14.19
C LYS A 59 16.20 -32.22 13.58
N GLY A 60 17.28 -31.45 13.63
CA GLY A 60 18.55 -31.88 13.03
C GLY A 60 19.62 -30.81 12.99
N CYS A 61 20.87 -31.25 12.75
CA CYS A 61 22.02 -30.39 12.48
C CYS A 61 22.46 -30.52 11.03
N TYR A 62 22.79 -29.39 10.42
CA TYR A 62 23.16 -29.28 9.02
C TYR A 62 24.46 -28.47 8.88
N VAL A 63 25.23 -28.77 7.84
CA VAL A 63 26.56 -28.19 7.63
C VAL A 63 26.52 -26.88 6.83
N ASP A 64 25.42 -26.60 6.16
CA ASP A 64 25.23 -25.40 5.34
C ASP A 64 23.78 -24.88 5.41
N LEU A 65 23.62 -23.59 5.13
CA LEU A 65 22.33 -22.91 5.18
C LEU A 65 21.31 -23.49 4.19
N SER A 66 21.75 -23.92 3.00
CA SER A 66 20.84 -24.41 1.96
C SER A 66 20.18 -25.73 2.36
N THR A 67 20.98 -26.68 2.86
CA THR A 67 20.46 -27.96 3.36
C THR A 67 19.58 -27.77 4.61
N ALA A 68 19.97 -26.88 5.52
CA ALA A 68 19.12 -26.49 6.66
C ALA A 68 17.78 -25.89 6.22
N LYS A 69 17.76 -24.94 5.28
CA LYS A 69 16.52 -24.32 4.78
C LYS A 69 15.60 -25.33 4.10
N ASN A 70 16.15 -26.29 3.36
CA ASN A 70 15.36 -27.37 2.75
C ASN A 70 14.71 -28.26 3.82
N ALA A 71 15.45 -28.62 4.85
CA ALA A 71 14.91 -29.38 5.98
C ALA A 71 13.89 -28.58 6.79
N MET A 72 14.12 -27.29 7.00
CA MET A 72 13.17 -26.37 7.63
C MET A 72 11.85 -26.35 6.86
N ARG A 73 11.88 -26.15 5.53
CA ARG A 73 10.67 -26.17 4.70
C ARG A 73 9.94 -27.52 4.74
N ALA A 74 10.69 -28.63 4.81
CA ALA A 74 10.11 -29.97 4.96
C ALA A 74 9.49 -30.23 6.35
N ALA A 75 9.93 -29.50 7.38
CA ALA A 75 9.45 -29.65 8.75
C ALA A 75 8.13 -28.91 9.04
N GLY A 76 7.66 -28.05 8.13
CA GLY A 76 6.34 -27.39 8.20
C GLY A 76 6.41 -25.88 8.45
N THR A 77 5.24 -25.25 8.62
CA THR A 77 5.07 -23.78 8.66
C THR A 77 5.58 -23.10 9.93
N ASP A 78 5.89 -23.89 10.96
CA ASP A 78 6.40 -23.44 12.27
C ASP A 78 7.90 -23.72 12.44
N ALA A 79 8.61 -23.99 11.33
CA ALA A 79 10.01 -24.39 11.37
C ALA A 79 10.95 -23.18 11.24
N VAL A 80 12.11 -23.30 11.89
CA VAL A 80 13.17 -22.29 11.88
C VAL A 80 14.53 -22.94 11.64
N VAL A 81 15.47 -22.15 11.11
CA VAL A 81 16.91 -22.41 11.23
C VAL A 81 17.48 -21.50 12.31
N ARG A 82 18.17 -22.09 13.28
CA ARG A 82 18.86 -21.39 14.36
C ARG A 82 20.37 -21.62 14.26
N HIS A 83 21.14 -20.63 14.68
CA HIS A 83 22.59 -20.71 14.67
C HIS A 83 23.18 -19.94 15.84
N ALA A 84 24.20 -20.52 16.49
CA ALA A 84 24.80 -19.91 17.67
C ALA A 84 25.33 -18.50 17.39
N GLY A 85 25.78 -18.22 16.17
CA GLY A 85 26.30 -16.93 15.68
C GLY A 85 25.29 -15.79 15.56
N SER A 86 23.99 -16.05 15.61
CA SER A 86 22.96 -15.00 15.48
C SER A 86 23.07 -13.95 16.58
N TYR A 87 22.73 -12.70 16.23
CA TYR A 87 22.69 -11.58 17.18
C TYR A 87 21.34 -11.47 17.91
N SER A 88 20.33 -12.19 17.43
CA SER A 88 19.02 -12.24 18.08
C SER A 88 19.05 -13.16 19.30
N ALA A 89 18.37 -12.78 20.38
CA ALA A 89 18.29 -13.58 21.60
C ALA A 89 17.67 -14.97 21.37
N ASN A 90 16.79 -15.10 20.37
CA ASN A 90 16.18 -16.38 19.96
C ASN A 90 17.06 -17.23 19.02
N GLN A 91 18.18 -16.67 18.57
CA GLN A 91 19.18 -17.31 17.70
C GLN A 91 18.67 -17.77 16.32
N ILE A 92 17.49 -17.32 15.91
CA ILE A 92 16.94 -17.61 14.59
C ILE A 92 17.74 -16.84 13.53
N ILE A 93 17.96 -17.49 12.38
CA ILE A 93 18.58 -16.90 11.19
C ILE A 93 17.75 -17.13 9.92
N ALA A 94 16.80 -18.06 9.95
CA ALA A 94 15.79 -18.25 8.90
C ALA A 94 14.51 -18.84 9.51
N MET A 95 13.36 -18.56 8.90
CA MET A 95 12.06 -19.10 9.32
C MET A 95 11.18 -19.38 8.10
N THR A 96 10.10 -20.13 8.27
CA THR A 96 9.15 -20.38 7.17
C THR A 96 8.17 -19.24 6.93
N SER A 97 7.80 -18.51 7.99
CA SER A 97 6.93 -17.32 7.91
C SER A 97 7.07 -16.48 9.18
N GLY A 98 6.88 -15.17 9.07
CA GLY A 98 6.92 -14.25 10.20
C GLY A 98 7.39 -12.85 9.81
N PHE A 99 7.86 -12.11 10.80
CA PHE A 99 8.38 -10.75 10.63
C PHE A 99 9.77 -10.64 11.20
N VAL A 100 10.60 -9.81 10.57
CA VAL A 100 11.85 -9.34 11.16
C VAL A 100 11.69 -7.91 11.66
N TYR A 101 12.16 -7.61 12.86
CA TYR A 101 12.07 -6.28 13.46
C TYR A 101 13.42 -5.58 13.43
N THR A 102 13.40 -4.28 13.11
CA THR A 102 14.59 -3.45 12.99
C THR A 102 15.30 -3.20 14.33
N SER A 103 16.61 -3.45 14.37
CA SER A 103 17.48 -3.34 15.55
C SER A 103 18.80 -2.64 15.21
N GLY A 104 18.73 -1.49 14.54
CA GLY A 104 19.88 -0.71 14.06
C GLY A 104 20.84 -0.20 15.14
N PHE A 105 20.42 -0.16 16.41
CA PHE A 105 21.31 0.22 17.50
C PHE A 105 22.51 -0.72 17.65
N ARG A 106 22.40 -1.97 17.16
CA ARG A 106 23.53 -2.92 17.09
C ARG A 106 24.69 -2.40 16.24
N SER A 107 24.38 -1.65 15.19
CA SER A 107 25.36 -0.97 14.33
C SER A 107 25.56 0.52 14.67
N GLY A 108 25.04 0.97 15.81
CA GLY A 108 25.14 2.37 16.26
C GLY A 108 24.23 3.34 15.49
N SER A 109 23.13 2.85 14.90
CA SER A 109 22.18 3.65 14.11
C SER A 109 20.77 3.64 14.73
N SER A 110 20.04 4.76 14.64
CA SER A 110 18.62 4.85 14.99
C SER A 110 17.70 4.31 13.88
N THR A 111 18.27 3.95 12.72
CA THR A 111 17.56 3.46 11.55
C THR A 111 18.28 2.29 10.89
N VAL A 112 17.53 1.48 10.13
CA VAL A 112 18.03 0.35 9.35
C VAL A 112 17.73 0.60 7.88
N ASN A 113 18.76 0.49 7.03
CA ASN A 113 18.59 0.60 5.58
C ASN A 113 18.04 -0.70 4.99
N VAL A 114 17.16 -0.55 4.00
CA VAL A 114 16.67 -1.64 3.14
C VAL A 114 17.06 -1.30 1.70
N TYR A 115 17.76 -2.21 1.05
CA TYR A 115 18.22 -2.05 -0.33
C TYR A 115 17.35 -2.88 -1.25
N GLY A 116 16.95 -2.36 -2.41
CA GLY A 116 16.14 -3.13 -3.34
C GLY A 116 16.86 -4.41 -3.77
N TYR A 117 16.10 -5.40 -4.22
CA TYR A 117 16.62 -6.70 -4.65
C TYR A 117 16.38 -6.94 -6.15
N GLY A 118 17.22 -7.78 -6.77
CA GLY A 118 17.09 -8.12 -8.20
C GLY A 118 17.17 -6.89 -9.12
N ALA A 119 16.17 -6.72 -9.99
CA ALA A 119 16.08 -5.60 -10.93
C ALA A 119 15.98 -4.22 -10.25
N SER A 120 15.68 -4.20 -8.96
CA SER A 120 15.51 -2.99 -8.15
C SER A 120 16.72 -2.66 -7.27
N SER A 121 17.88 -3.30 -7.48
CA SER A 121 19.06 -3.19 -6.61
C SER A 121 19.63 -1.78 -6.40
N SER A 122 19.23 -0.84 -7.25
CA SER A 122 19.60 0.57 -7.19
C SER A 122 18.64 1.42 -6.33
N ALA A 123 17.47 0.89 -5.97
CA ALA A 123 16.52 1.52 -5.06
C ALA A 123 16.90 1.27 -3.60
N SER A 124 16.43 2.14 -2.69
CA SER A 124 16.57 1.90 -1.25
C SER A 124 15.57 2.68 -0.42
N THR A 125 15.36 2.24 0.81
CA THR A 125 14.67 3.00 1.86
C THR A 125 15.38 2.78 3.20
N TYR A 126 14.86 3.37 4.26
CA TYR A 126 15.37 3.25 5.62
C TYR A 126 14.20 3.31 6.60
N ILE A 127 14.28 2.53 7.67
CA ILE A 127 13.19 2.36 8.64
C ILE A 127 13.74 2.58 10.05
N GLN A 128 12.99 3.28 10.89
CA GLN A 128 13.32 3.42 12.31
C GLN A 128 13.36 2.07 13.04
N ASN A 129 14.07 2.01 14.16
CA ASN A 129 14.15 0.81 14.99
C ASN A 129 12.77 0.36 15.52
N TYR A 130 12.66 -0.92 15.85
CA TYR A 130 11.49 -1.58 16.42
C TYR A 130 10.29 -1.63 15.47
N ARG A 131 10.52 -1.86 14.17
CA ARG A 131 9.48 -1.95 13.14
C ARG A 131 9.56 -3.29 12.41
N GLY A 132 8.44 -4.00 12.37
CA GLY A 132 8.30 -5.29 11.71
C GLY A 132 8.23 -5.14 10.19
N MET A 133 9.07 -5.90 9.49
CA MET A 133 9.06 -6.11 8.05
C MET A 133 8.75 -7.58 7.79
N TYR A 134 7.89 -7.87 6.82
CA TYR A 134 7.53 -9.26 6.55
C TYR A 134 8.72 -10.00 5.96
N TYR A 135 9.01 -11.18 6.50
CA TYR A 135 10.12 -12.01 6.08
C TYR A 135 9.74 -12.82 4.84
N GLU A 136 10.60 -12.80 3.82
CA GLU A 136 10.43 -13.62 2.63
C GLU A 136 11.46 -14.75 2.56
N ASP A 137 12.74 -14.44 2.77
CA ASP A 137 13.80 -15.45 2.77
C ASP A 137 15.09 -14.96 3.44
N THR A 138 15.94 -15.91 3.85
CA THR A 138 17.33 -15.63 4.22
C THR A 138 18.21 -16.03 3.05
N LEU A 139 18.78 -15.04 2.34
CA LEU A 139 19.54 -15.28 1.11
C LEU A 139 20.92 -15.86 1.40
N ASP A 140 21.59 -15.31 2.41
CA ASP A 140 22.92 -15.72 2.83
C ASP A 140 23.12 -15.49 4.34
N TYR A 141 24.14 -16.16 4.88
CA TYR A 141 24.57 -16.03 6.26
C TYR A 141 26.07 -16.32 6.35
N ASP A 142 26.81 -15.48 7.07
CA ASP A 142 28.27 -15.55 7.16
C ASP A 142 28.79 -16.53 8.23
N GLY A 143 27.91 -17.12 9.04
CA GLY A 143 28.29 -17.96 10.18
C GLY A 143 28.66 -17.19 11.45
N ALA A 144 28.70 -15.86 11.39
CA ALA A 144 29.19 -14.95 12.42
C ALA A 144 28.17 -13.89 12.87
N GLY A 145 26.96 -13.92 12.33
CA GLY A 145 25.82 -13.12 12.81
C GLY A 145 25.24 -12.16 11.78
N ASP A 146 25.82 -12.09 10.59
CA ASP A 146 25.33 -11.22 9.52
C ASP A 146 25.02 -12.01 8.24
N GLY A 147 24.32 -11.36 7.33
CA GLY A 147 23.87 -11.90 6.06
C GLY A 147 22.74 -11.06 5.48
N SER A 148 22.20 -11.47 4.34
CA SER A 148 21.10 -10.76 3.70
C SER A 148 19.75 -11.44 3.94
N VAL A 149 18.78 -10.68 4.46
CA VAL A 149 17.40 -11.11 4.66
C VAL A 149 16.50 -10.39 3.66
N LEU A 150 15.80 -11.14 2.82
CA LEU A 150 14.79 -10.61 1.89
C LEU A 150 13.50 -10.33 2.65
N VAL A 151 12.96 -9.12 2.49
CA VAL A 151 11.81 -8.61 3.23
C VAL A 151 10.87 -7.79 2.35
N ASN A 152 9.60 -7.77 2.75
CA ASN A 152 8.67 -6.69 2.40
C ASN A 152 8.61 -5.68 3.56
N ALA A 153 9.09 -4.48 3.28
CA ALA A 153 9.21 -3.36 4.19
C ALA A 153 8.15 -2.29 3.90
N PHE A 154 6.89 -2.55 4.26
CA PHE A 154 5.77 -1.63 4.06
C PHE A 154 5.58 -1.25 2.57
N GLY A 155 5.58 -2.28 1.72
CA GLY A 155 5.44 -2.18 0.27
C GLY A 155 6.77 -2.14 -0.47
N PHE A 156 7.90 -1.88 0.21
CA PHE A 156 9.23 -1.91 -0.39
C PHE A 156 9.83 -3.32 -0.31
N GLU A 157 10.11 -3.94 -1.46
CA GLU A 157 10.74 -5.26 -1.52
C GLU A 157 12.25 -5.10 -1.61
N GLY A 158 12.99 -5.73 -0.68
CA GLY A 158 14.43 -5.55 -0.63
C GLY A 158 15.12 -6.41 0.43
N THR A 159 16.43 -6.22 0.54
CA THR A 159 17.27 -6.90 1.52
C THR A 159 17.65 -5.99 2.67
N VAL A 160 17.64 -6.55 3.88
CA VAL A 160 18.17 -5.96 5.11
C VAL A 160 19.30 -6.82 5.68
N SER A 161 20.27 -6.19 6.33
CA SER A 161 21.36 -6.89 7.02
C SER A 161 20.84 -7.60 8.27
N MET A 162 21.11 -8.91 8.37
CA MET A 162 20.67 -9.78 9.46
C MET A 162 21.12 -9.29 10.83
N SER A 163 22.34 -8.74 10.92
CA SER A 163 22.87 -8.21 12.17
C SER A 163 22.02 -7.07 12.76
N ASN A 164 21.23 -6.39 11.92
CA ASN A 164 20.36 -5.27 12.30
C ASN A 164 18.89 -5.67 12.44
N VAL A 165 18.56 -6.96 12.57
CA VAL A 165 17.17 -7.39 12.77
C VAL A 165 17.01 -8.53 13.78
N ASP A 166 15.79 -8.66 14.30
CA ASP A 166 15.34 -9.78 15.14
C ASP A 166 14.23 -10.55 14.43
N PHE A 167 14.29 -11.88 14.46
CA PHE A 167 13.31 -12.74 13.79
C PHE A 167 12.19 -13.12 14.76
N ILE A 168 10.93 -12.96 14.33
CA ILE A 168 9.75 -13.40 15.06
C ILE A 168 8.90 -14.26 14.13
N PRO A 169 8.88 -15.59 14.32
CA PRO A 169 8.05 -16.50 13.51
C PRO A 169 6.55 -16.29 13.69
N MET A 170 5.77 -16.61 12.65
CA MET A 170 4.33 -16.36 12.60
C MET A 170 3.56 -17.01 13.75
N LYS A 171 3.98 -18.20 14.21
CA LYS A 171 3.34 -18.92 15.32
C LYS A 171 3.23 -18.08 16.60
N PHE A 172 4.21 -17.22 16.86
CA PHE A 172 4.19 -16.37 18.07
C PHE A 172 3.08 -15.32 18.04
N PHE A 173 2.72 -14.85 16.84
CA PHE A 173 1.62 -13.92 16.65
C PHE A 173 0.26 -14.62 16.69
N VAL A 174 0.12 -15.76 16.02
CA VAL A 174 -1.15 -16.48 15.88
C VAL A 174 -1.61 -17.08 17.21
N ASN A 175 -0.66 -17.52 18.04
CA ASN A 175 -0.95 -18.21 19.30
C ASN A 175 -0.72 -17.33 20.55
N ASP A 176 -0.52 -16.02 20.39
CA ASP A 176 -0.24 -15.08 21.50
C ASP A 176 0.93 -15.56 22.40
N LEU A 177 2.02 -16.05 21.80
CA LEU A 177 3.15 -16.61 22.54
C LEU A 177 4.22 -15.55 22.82
N PRO A 178 4.82 -15.56 24.02
CA PRO A 178 5.92 -14.67 24.35
C PRO A 178 7.23 -15.14 23.68
N ILE A 179 8.03 -14.19 23.22
CA ILE A 179 9.36 -14.43 22.65
C ILE A 179 10.38 -13.42 23.18
N TRP A 180 11.56 -13.91 23.55
CA TRP A 180 12.72 -13.05 23.81
C TRP A 180 13.33 -12.55 22.51
N VAL A 181 13.42 -11.23 22.39
CA VAL A 181 13.97 -10.51 21.24
C VAL A 181 14.92 -9.40 21.72
N ALA A 182 15.61 -8.79 20.76
CA ALA A 182 16.48 -7.64 20.98
C ALA A 182 17.60 -7.90 22.00
N GLY A 183 18.12 -6.83 22.61
CA GLY A 183 19.31 -6.79 23.44
C GLY A 183 20.48 -6.10 22.74
N ASN A 184 21.14 -5.19 23.47
CA ASN A 184 22.30 -4.45 23.01
C ASN A 184 23.32 -4.29 24.15
N ALA A 185 24.47 -4.94 24.01
CA ALA A 185 25.52 -4.88 25.03
C ALA A 185 26.18 -3.48 25.17
N ALA A 186 26.02 -2.54 24.22
CA ALA A 186 26.63 -1.20 24.27
C ALA A 186 25.85 -0.22 25.13
N ASP A 187 24.53 -0.19 25.00
CA ASP A 187 23.68 0.68 25.79
C ASP A 187 23.26 0.01 27.11
N GLY A 188 23.69 -1.23 27.33
CA GLY A 188 23.38 -2.02 28.51
C GLY A 188 21.94 -2.52 28.54
N THR A 189 21.25 -2.55 27.41
CA THR A 189 19.88 -3.09 27.32
C THR A 189 19.91 -4.61 27.24
N ASP A 190 19.34 -5.25 28.26
CA ASP A 190 19.05 -6.68 28.22
C ASP A 190 17.96 -6.97 27.16
N PRO A 191 17.98 -8.16 26.55
CA PRO A 191 16.85 -8.65 25.77
C PRO A 191 15.56 -8.56 26.60
N TRP A 192 14.45 -8.36 25.92
CA TRP A 192 13.14 -8.30 26.53
C TRP A 192 12.22 -9.36 25.95
N CYS A 193 11.21 -9.73 26.72
CA CYS A 193 10.23 -10.73 26.34
C CYS A 193 8.94 -10.03 25.92
N VAL A 194 8.47 -10.27 24.70
CA VAL A 194 7.29 -9.61 24.13
C VAL A 194 6.30 -10.63 23.58
N ILE A 195 5.00 -10.39 23.76
CA ILE A 195 3.95 -11.05 22.98
C ILE A 195 3.70 -10.17 21.75
N PRO A 196 4.13 -10.59 20.56
CA PRO A 196 4.17 -9.70 19.40
C PRO A 196 2.77 -9.47 18.83
N ASN A 197 2.57 -8.30 18.22
CA ASN A 197 1.36 -7.96 17.47
C ASN A 197 1.76 -7.46 16.07
N SER A 198 1.05 -7.87 15.04
CA SER A 198 1.20 -7.32 13.69
C SER A 198 0.41 -6.05 13.56
N THR A 199 0.83 -5.29 12.57
CA THR A 199 0.03 -4.21 12.03
C THR A 199 -1.28 -4.77 11.44
N TYR A 200 -2.37 -4.01 11.59
CA TYR A 200 -3.65 -4.33 10.97
C TYR A 200 -4.48 -3.06 10.74
N TYR A 201 -5.53 -3.23 9.95
CA TYR A 201 -6.54 -2.23 9.68
C TYR A 201 -7.88 -2.69 10.25
N LYS A 202 -8.61 -1.79 10.92
CA LYS A 202 -9.97 -2.04 11.42
C LYS A 202 -10.95 -1.09 10.77
N VAL A 203 -12.10 -1.62 10.36
CA VAL A 203 -13.20 -0.80 9.85
C VAL A 203 -14.05 -0.33 11.02
N VAL A 204 -14.15 0.98 11.22
CA VAL A 204 -14.83 1.57 12.39
C VAL A 204 -15.86 2.60 11.93
N ARG A 205 -17.12 2.45 12.37
CA ARG A 205 -18.12 3.51 12.18
C ARG A 205 -17.86 4.64 13.16
N ASN A 206 -17.71 5.85 12.62
CA ASN A 206 -17.52 7.07 13.38
C ASN A 206 -18.52 8.13 12.90
N GLY A 207 -19.67 8.20 13.59
CA GLY A 207 -20.82 8.97 13.14
C GLY A 207 -21.30 8.49 11.76
N ASN A 208 -21.32 9.41 10.79
CA ASN A 208 -21.75 9.13 9.42
C ASN A 208 -20.63 8.58 8.52
N TYR A 209 -19.42 8.37 9.06
CA TYR A 209 -18.29 7.87 8.31
C TYR A 209 -18.01 6.40 8.65
N LEU A 210 -17.58 5.65 7.64
CA LEU A 210 -17.01 4.31 7.82
C LEU A 210 -15.50 4.42 7.59
N ASP A 211 -14.74 4.45 8.68
CA ASP A 211 -13.31 4.75 8.68
C ASP A 211 -12.48 3.47 8.53
N LEU A 212 -11.44 3.54 7.71
CA LEU A 212 -10.35 2.58 7.72
C LEU A 212 -9.29 3.05 8.71
N VAL A 213 -9.13 2.33 9.82
CA VAL A 213 -8.24 2.71 10.93
C VAL A 213 -7.02 1.80 10.96
N TYR A 214 -5.84 2.37 10.82
CA TYR A 214 -4.57 1.65 10.95
C TYR A 214 -4.12 1.54 12.41
N HIS A 215 -3.64 0.36 12.77
CA HIS A 215 -3.06 0.03 14.07
C HIS A 215 -1.65 -0.53 13.87
N GLY A 216 -0.64 0.17 14.39
CA GLY A 216 0.77 -0.26 14.33
C GLY A 216 1.36 -0.58 15.71
N PHE A 217 2.25 -1.57 15.74
CA PHE A 217 2.90 -2.09 16.95
C PHE A 217 4.42 -2.22 16.79
N ASN A 218 5.16 -1.95 17.86
CA ASN A 218 6.60 -2.18 17.93
C ASN A 218 6.89 -3.60 18.47
N ASP A 219 8.15 -4.00 18.63
CA ASP A 219 8.56 -5.24 19.31
C ASP A 219 8.91 -5.01 20.79
N TYR A 220 8.49 -3.89 21.39
CA TYR A 220 8.79 -3.53 22.77
C TYR A 220 7.59 -3.80 23.70
N PRO A 221 7.78 -4.52 24.82
CA PRO A 221 6.73 -4.81 25.78
C PRO A 221 6.54 -3.61 26.71
N GLY A 222 5.66 -2.67 26.32
CA GLY A 222 5.48 -1.38 27.00
C GLY A 222 5.14 -1.44 28.49
N ASN A 223 4.69 -2.59 29.00
CA ASN A 223 4.29 -2.81 30.40
C ASN A 223 5.13 -3.89 31.10
N GLY A 224 6.35 -4.15 30.62
CA GLY A 224 7.28 -5.12 31.20
C GLY A 224 7.25 -6.49 30.51
N ASN A 225 8.26 -7.32 30.80
CA ASN A 225 8.48 -8.59 30.10
C ASN A 225 7.25 -9.52 30.12
N GLY A 226 6.98 -10.15 28.97
CA GLY A 226 5.87 -11.08 28.77
C GLY A 226 4.53 -10.40 28.51
N THR A 227 4.52 -9.10 28.22
CA THR A 227 3.30 -8.35 27.84
C THR A 227 3.21 -8.11 26.35
N HIS A 228 2.02 -7.73 25.86
CA HIS A 228 1.80 -7.42 24.45
C HIS A 228 2.62 -6.21 23.99
N ALA A 229 3.10 -6.32 22.75
CA ALA A 229 3.74 -5.26 21.99
C ALA A 229 2.97 -3.93 22.08
N GLN A 230 3.70 -2.85 22.32
CA GLN A 230 3.13 -1.51 22.46
C GLN A 230 2.72 -0.95 21.10
N SER A 231 1.55 -0.31 21.04
CA SER A 231 1.14 0.44 19.85
C SER A 231 1.92 1.76 19.74
N PHE A 232 2.42 2.08 18.55
CA PHE A 232 3.17 3.33 18.29
C PHE A 232 2.38 4.38 17.50
N THR A 233 1.21 4.05 16.95
CA THR A 233 0.43 4.96 16.10
C THR A 233 -0.79 5.56 16.79
N GLY A 234 -1.28 4.94 17.87
CA GLY A 234 -2.68 5.12 18.26
C GLY A 234 -3.63 4.69 17.14
N ASN A 235 -4.86 5.20 17.13
CA ASN A 235 -5.86 4.94 16.08
C ASN A 235 -5.69 5.96 14.93
N LEU A 236 -5.11 5.55 13.81
CA LEU A 236 -4.98 6.40 12.62
C LEU A 236 -6.12 6.11 11.65
N ALA A 237 -7.20 6.90 11.67
CA ALA A 237 -8.22 6.86 10.62
C ALA A 237 -7.64 7.45 9.34
N VAL A 238 -7.22 6.62 8.39
CA VAL A 238 -6.44 7.04 7.21
C VAL A 238 -7.28 7.42 6.00
N GLY A 239 -8.59 7.17 6.05
CA GLY A 239 -9.52 7.43 4.96
C GLY A 239 -10.81 6.63 5.13
N PRO A 240 -11.76 6.76 4.20
CA PRO A 240 -12.93 5.90 4.17
C PRO A 240 -12.51 4.45 3.93
N ALA A 241 -13.28 3.51 4.47
CA ALA A 241 -13.17 2.09 4.13
C ALA A 241 -13.66 1.84 2.70
N ALA A 242 -13.10 0.82 2.04
CA ALA A 242 -13.57 0.41 0.72
C ALA A 242 -15.00 -0.14 0.81
N SER A 243 -15.76 -0.10 -0.30
CA SER A 243 -17.14 -0.56 -0.33
C SER A 243 -17.33 -2.05 0.03
N TRP A 244 -16.30 -2.88 -0.21
CA TRP A 244 -16.28 -4.30 0.14
C TRP A 244 -15.82 -4.56 1.58
N MET A 245 -15.30 -3.55 2.29
CA MET A 245 -14.85 -3.68 3.67
C MET A 245 -16.03 -3.54 4.64
N SER A 246 -16.28 -4.60 5.43
CA SER A 246 -17.37 -4.64 6.39
C SER A 246 -17.00 -3.99 7.74
N GLU A 247 -17.95 -3.26 8.34
CA GLU A 247 -17.81 -2.67 9.68
C GLU A 247 -17.39 -3.70 10.73
N GLY A 248 -16.46 -3.32 11.61
CA GLY A 248 -15.92 -4.17 12.67
C GLY A 248 -14.87 -5.20 12.20
N SER A 249 -14.73 -5.41 10.89
CA SER A 249 -13.77 -6.37 10.34
C SER A 249 -12.33 -5.87 10.46
N ILE A 250 -11.41 -6.84 10.54
CA ILE A 250 -9.95 -6.62 10.56
C ILE A 250 -9.37 -7.09 9.22
N TYR A 251 -8.46 -6.30 8.68
CA TYR A 251 -7.70 -6.63 7.47
C TYR A 251 -6.20 -6.40 7.69
N TYR A 252 -5.39 -7.19 7.00
CA TYR A 252 -3.93 -7.11 7.05
C TYR A 252 -3.39 -6.65 5.69
N SER A 253 -2.28 -5.92 5.68
CA SER A 253 -1.65 -5.50 4.43
C SER A 253 -0.15 -5.33 4.63
N LEU A 254 0.61 -5.75 3.62
CA LEU A 254 2.07 -5.55 3.57
C LEU A 254 2.45 -4.24 2.86
N ASP A 255 1.56 -3.68 2.05
CA ASP A 255 1.84 -2.62 1.08
C ASP A 255 0.81 -1.50 1.07
N ASP A 256 -0.10 -1.48 2.05
CA ASP A 256 -1.24 -0.56 2.20
C ASP A 256 -2.22 -0.52 1.02
N VAL A 257 -2.15 -1.52 0.13
CA VAL A 257 -2.92 -1.59 -1.12
C VAL A 257 -3.61 -2.94 -1.25
N THR A 258 -2.88 -4.02 -1.00
CA THR A 258 -3.37 -5.39 -1.05
C THR A 258 -3.76 -5.80 0.36
N PHE A 259 -5.05 -6.06 0.55
CA PHE A 259 -5.62 -6.39 1.85
C PHE A 259 -5.98 -7.86 1.92
N TYR A 260 -5.76 -8.45 3.08
CA TYR A 260 -5.98 -9.86 3.40
C TYR A 260 -6.91 -9.98 4.60
N SER A 261 -7.76 -10.99 4.62
CA SER A 261 -8.66 -11.28 5.75
C SER A 261 -7.98 -12.08 6.86
N ASP A 262 -6.79 -12.60 6.59
CA ASP A 262 -6.04 -13.45 7.50
C ASP A 262 -4.63 -12.91 7.74
N TYR A 263 -4.09 -13.29 8.89
CA TYR A 263 -2.79 -12.87 9.36
C TYR A 263 -1.61 -13.46 8.58
N SER A 264 -1.83 -14.60 7.91
CA SER A 264 -0.80 -15.28 7.12
C SER A 264 -0.67 -14.76 5.69
N PHE A 265 -1.46 -13.74 5.32
CA PHE A 265 -1.49 -13.16 3.98
C PHE A 265 -1.84 -14.19 2.89
N ALA A 266 -2.63 -15.22 3.23
CA ALA A 266 -3.01 -16.28 2.30
C ALA A 266 -4.34 -16.02 1.59
N GLN A 267 -5.24 -15.27 2.21
CA GLN A 267 -6.61 -14.98 1.76
C GLN A 267 -6.74 -13.50 1.40
N LYS A 268 -6.45 -13.17 0.14
CA LYS A 268 -6.63 -11.81 -0.37
C LYS A 268 -8.11 -11.41 -0.30
N ALA A 269 -8.41 -10.37 0.47
CA ALA A 269 -9.74 -9.80 0.60
C ALA A 269 -10.06 -8.80 -0.52
N GLY A 270 -9.07 -8.01 -0.95
CA GLY A 270 -9.26 -7.03 -2.00
C GLY A 270 -8.06 -6.14 -2.23
N THR A 271 -8.16 -5.28 -3.24
CA THR A 271 -7.19 -4.21 -3.50
C THR A 271 -7.87 -2.87 -3.27
N TYR A 272 -7.25 -2.00 -2.47
CA TYR A 272 -7.75 -0.67 -2.14
C TYR A 272 -6.63 0.36 -2.09
N TYR A 273 -6.65 1.32 -3.01
CA TYR A 273 -5.79 2.48 -2.99
C TYR A 273 -6.47 3.60 -2.19
N ASN A 274 -5.95 3.86 -0.99
CA ASN A 274 -6.42 4.97 -0.18
C ASN A 274 -6.17 6.31 -0.88
N TYR A 275 -7.23 7.09 -1.11
CA TYR A 275 -7.15 8.38 -1.81
C TYR A 275 -6.14 9.33 -1.17
N TYR A 276 -6.19 9.52 0.16
CA TYR A 276 -5.30 10.45 0.86
C TYR A 276 -3.84 9.99 0.91
N LEU A 277 -3.59 8.69 0.75
CA LEU A 277 -2.24 8.12 0.68
C LEU A 277 -1.64 8.25 -0.74
N TYR A 278 -2.45 8.01 -1.78
CA TYR A 278 -2.02 7.92 -3.17
C TYR A 278 -2.34 9.14 -4.04
N GLN A 279 -3.01 10.17 -3.50
CA GLN A 279 -3.22 11.44 -4.20
C GLN A 279 -1.88 12.14 -4.48
N PRO A 280 -1.57 12.46 -5.75
CA PRO A 280 -0.37 13.23 -6.08
C PRO A 280 -0.45 14.67 -5.56
N LEU A 281 0.72 15.24 -5.21
CA LEU A 281 0.87 16.64 -4.80
C LEU A 281 0.39 17.64 -5.88
N ARG A 282 0.43 17.25 -7.17
CA ARG A 282 -0.09 18.06 -8.29
C ARG A 282 -1.62 18.00 -8.41
N THR A 283 -2.28 18.28 -7.29
CA THR A 283 -3.75 18.41 -7.19
C THR A 283 -4.07 19.70 -6.44
N ARG A 284 -5.34 20.13 -6.51
CA ARG A 284 -5.82 21.27 -5.75
C ARG A 284 -6.72 20.80 -4.61
N SER A 285 -6.50 21.35 -3.43
CA SER A 285 -7.50 21.33 -2.36
C SER A 285 -8.54 22.40 -2.61
N ASN A 286 -9.80 22.05 -2.33
CA ASN A 286 -10.97 22.92 -2.35
C ASN A 286 -11.34 23.46 -0.95
N ILE A 287 -10.58 23.09 0.09
CA ILE A 287 -10.82 23.56 1.45
C ILE A 287 -10.46 25.05 1.56
N SER A 288 -11.40 25.88 2.03
CA SER A 288 -11.21 27.32 2.12
C SER A 288 -10.28 27.71 3.27
N ALA A 289 -9.59 28.86 3.13
CA ALA A 289 -8.62 29.35 4.12
C ALA A 289 -9.21 29.54 5.53
N ASP A 290 -10.50 29.90 5.63
CA ASP A 290 -11.19 30.14 6.90
C ASP A 290 -11.38 28.87 7.75
N ILE A 291 -11.30 27.70 7.12
CA ILE A 291 -11.42 26.41 7.81
C ILE A 291 -10.16 26.08 8.62
N TYR A 292 -8.99 26.59 8.26
CA TYR A 292 -7.71 26.20 8.86
C TYR A 292 -7.64 26.52 10.36
N ASN A 293 -7.93 27.75 10.77
CA ASN A 293 -7.94 28.12 12.20
C ASN A 293 -9.05 27.37 12.97
N SER A 294 -10.20 27.19 12.33
CA SER A 294 -11.33 26.48 12.92
C SER A 294 -10.97 25.01 13.20
N PHE A 295 -10.28 24.37 12.25
CA PHE A 295 -9.73 23.03 12.43
C PHE A 295 -8.66 22.98 13.53
N LEU A 296 -7.72 23.93 13.57
CA LEU A 296 -6.73 24.01 14.66
C LEU A 296 -7.40 24.13 16.02
N SER A 297 -8.44 24.97 16.13
CA SER A 297 -9.25 25.12 17.35
C SER A 297 -9.92 23.80 17.75
N GLU A 298 -10.48 23.05 16.80
CA GLU A 298 -11.07 21.72 17.05
C GLU A 298 -10.01 20.71 17.53
N GLN A 299 -8.77 20.84 17.04
CA GLN A 299 -7.64 20.03 17.51
C GLN A 299 -7.07 20.52 18.85
N GLY A 300 -7.66 21.55 19.47
CA GLY A 300 -7.25 22.08 20.78
C GLY A 300 -6.10 23.09 20.72
N TYR A 301 -5.84 23.69 19.57
CA TYR A 301 -4.80 24.72 19.37
C TYR A 301 -5.40 26.11 19.17
N ASP A 302 -4.65 27.13 19.53
CA ASP A 302 -5.06 28.54 19.47
C ASP A 302 -4.00 29.41 18.77
N SER A 303 -4.10 30.73 18.94
CA SER A 303 -3.18 31.71 18.37
C SER A 303 -1.72 31.58 18.82
N SER A 304 -1.40 30.70 19.77
CA SER A 304 -0.01 30.35 20.12
C SER A 304 0.65 29.42 19.09
N SER A 305 -0.14 28.78 18.22
CA SER A 305 0.37 27.98 17.11
C SER A 305 0.96 28.85 16.02
N ALA A 306 2.15 28.49 15.51
CA ALA A 306 2.73 29.12 14.32
C ALA A 306 1.88 28.91 13.05
N LEU A 307 0.95 27.95 13.05
CA LEU A 307 0.02 27.72 11.94
C LEU A 307 -1.21 28.61 11.98
N TRP A 308 -1.44 29.34 13.08
CA TRP A 308 -2.57 30.25 13.20
C TRP A 308 -2.47 31.38 12.16
N ASP A 309 -3.59 31.69 11.51
CA ASP A 309 -3.72 32.65 10.41
C ASP A 309 -2.93 32.30 9.13
N MET A 310 -2.43 31.06 9.00
CA MET A 310 -1.65 30.63 7.83
C MET A 310 -2.47 30.03 6.68
N GLY A 311 -3.80 29.90 6.81
CA GLY A 311 -4.65 29.28 5.77
C GLY A 311 -4.45 29.92 4.39
N ALA A 312 -4.44 31.25 4.30
CA ALA A 312 -4.20 31.96 3.05
C ALA A 312 -2.80 31.71 2.47
N ALA A 313 -1.78 31.48 3.31
CA ALA A 313 -0.43 31.17 2.85
C ALA A 313 -0.35 29.82 2.12
N PHE A 314 -1.03 28.78 2.63
CA PHE A 314 -1.11 27.49 1.96
C PHE A 314 -1.85 27.57 0.62
N ILE A 315 -3.00 28.26 0.57
CA ILE A 315 -3.77 28.44 -0.67
C ILE A 315 -2.97 29.23 -1.71
N ASN A 316 -2.30 30.31 -1.30
CA ASN A 316 -1.43 31.07 -2.19
C ASN A 316 -0.24 30.23 -2.69
N GLY A 317 0.35 29.41 -1.81
CA GLY A 317 1.39 28.46 -2.18
C GLY A 317 0.92 27.42 -3.21
N GLN A 318 -0.31 26.90 -3.07
CA GLN A 318 -0.91 26.00 -4.05
C GLN A 318 -1.09 26.65 -5.42
N ASN A 319 -1.68 27.85 -5.42
CA ASN A 319 -1.94 28.59 -6.66
C ASN A 319 -0.64 28.99 -7.36
N THR A 320 0.42 29.27 -6.59
CA THR A 320 1.71 29.70 -7.14
C THR A 320 2.57 28.52 -7.55
N TYR A 321 2.74 27.50 -6.71
CA TYR A 321 3.76 26.45 -6.91
C TYR A 321 3.20 25.11 -7.40
N GLY A 322 1.88 24.98 -7.51
CA GLY A 322 1.25 23.80 -8.06
C GLY A 322 1.27 22.59 -7.13
N ILE A 323 1.23 22.82 -5.81
CA ILE A 323 1.30 21.78 -4.78
C ILE A 323 0.05 21.88 -3.89
N ASN A 324 -0.60 20.77 -3.61
CA ASN A 324 -1.84 20.73 -2.83
C ASN A 324 -1.70 21.36 -1.43
N ALA A 325 -2.54 22.35 -1.13
CA ALA A 325 -2.50 23.12 0.11
C ALA A 325 -2.83 22.29 1.36
N ALA A 326 -3.82 21.40 1.29
CA ALA A 326 -4.25 20.58 2.42
C ALA A 326 -3.23 19.47 2.73
N MET A 327 -2.59 18.90 1.71
CA MET A 327 -1.48 17.96 1.87
C MET A 327 -0.30 18.59 2.63
N VAL A 328 0.15 19.78 2.23
CA VAL A 328 1.27 20.46 2.90
C VAL A 328 0.87 20.98 4.29
N PHE A 329 -0.40 21.33 4.50
CA PHE A 329 -0.91 21.65 5.83
C PHE A 329 -0.90 20.44 6.77
N ALA A 330 -1.35 19.27 6.30
CA ALA A 330 -1.26 18.03 7.05
C ALA A 330 0.19 17.69 7.40
N GLN A 331 1.11 17.87 6.45
CA GLN A 331 2.54 17.78 6.69
C GLN A 331 2.99 18.77 7.77
N ALA A 332 2.69 20.06 7.64
CA ALA A 332 3.07 21.06 8.63
C ALA A 332 2.54 20.74 10.04
N CYS A 333 1.31 20.22 10.15
CA CYS A 333 0.74 19.77 11.42
C CYS A 333 1.57 18.62 12.04
N CYS A 334 1.94 17.61 11.24
CA CYS A 334 2.75 16.49 11.68
C CYS A 334 4.17 16.94 12.12
N GLU A 335 4.80 17.79 11.33
CA GLU A 335 6.21 18.20 11.45
C GLU A 335 6.45 19.17 12.62
N SER A 336 5.45 20.01 12.93
CA SER A 336 5.59 21.09 13.90
C SER A 336 4.75 20.90 15.16
N ALA A 337 4.18 19.71 15.37
CA ALA A 337 3.20 19.46 16.42
C ALA A 337 2.07 20.51 16.38
N TYR A 338 1.40 20.59 15.23
CA TYR A 338 0.37 21.60 14.92
C TYR A 338 0.85 23.04 15.19
N GLY A 339 2.10 23.36 14.83
CA GLY A 339 2.71 24.68 14.95
C GLY A 339 3.24 25.05 16.33
N THR A 340 3.26 24.12 17.28
CA THR A 340 3.67 24.38 18.67
C THR A 340 5.13 24.04 18.98
N SER A 341 5.83 23.37 18.06
CA SER A 341 7.24 23.02 18.24
C SER A 341 8.12 24.25 18.45
N GLY A 342 9.23 24.08 19.17
CA GLY A 342 10.20 25.15 19.39
C GLY A 342 10.78 25.68 18.07
N TYR A 343 10.99 24.81 17.08
CA TYR A 343 11.45 25.23 15.75
C TYR A 343 10.43 26.08 15.01
N ALA A 344 9.15 25.70 15.06
CA ALA A 344 8.08 26.46 14.43
C ALA A 344 7.93 27.84 15.04
N ARG A 345 7.86 27.94 16.38
CA ARG A 345 7.60 29.21 17.07
C ARG A 345 8.80 30.14 17.13
N ASN A 346 10.02 29.61 17.29
CA ASN A 346 11.21 30.44 17.50
C ASN A 346 11.98 30.75 16.21
N TYR A 347 11.84 29.91 15.17
CA TYR A 347 12.62 30.00 13.93
C TYR A 347 11.73 30.07 12.68
N ASN A 348 10.41 30.18 12.85
CA ASN A 348 9.42 30.09 11.77
C ASN A 348 9.61 28.84 10.89
N ASN A 349 10.12 27.74 11.46
CA ASN A 349 10.51 26.56 10.70
C ASN A 349 9.52 25.41 10.97
N LEU A 350 8.51 25.30 10.11
CA LEU A 350 7.45 24.30 10.26
C LEU A 350 7.88 22.88 9.89
N PHE A 351 8.93 22.73 9.09
CA PHE A 351 9.30 21.46 8.44
C PHE A 351 10.70 20.95 8.85
N GLY A 352 11.23 21.46 9.96
CA GLY A 352 12.52 21.00 10.52
C GLY A 352 13.74 21.24 9.63
N VAL A 353 13.70 22.20 8.71
CA VAL A 353 14.76 22.40 7.71
C VAL A 353 16.09 22.75 8.39
N GLY A 354 17.13 21.95 8.16
CA GLY A 354 18.48 22.18 8.72
C GLY A 354 18.67 21.77 10.18
N ALA A 355 17.68 21.11 10.81
CA ALA A 355 17.87 20.46 12.10
C ALA A 355 18.56 19.10 11.90
N TYR A 356 19.85 19.00 12.23
CA TYR A 356 20.65 17.77 12.11
C TYR A 356 20.93 17.17 13.50
N ASP A 357 21.05 15.85 13.56
CA ASP A 357 21.36 15.09 14.78
C ASP A 357 22.75 15.43 15.36
N ASP A 358 23.65 16.04 14.57
CA ASP A 358 25.04 16.35 14.94
C ASP A 358 25.35 17.86 15.11
N GLY A 359 24.36 18.76 15.07
CA GLY A 359 24.53 20.17 15.44
C GLY A 359 23.52 21.17 14.87
N PRO A 360 23.39 22.39 15.45
CA PRO A 360 22.29 23.28 15.16
C PRO A 360 22.62 24.21 13.98
N SER A 361 22.33 23.79 12.76
CA SER A 361 22.13 24.73 11.64
C SER A 361 20.64 24.85 11.29
N VAL A 362 19.78 24.84 12.31
CA VAL A 362 18.33 25.02 12.17
C VAL A 362 18.07 26.29 11.36
N MET A 363 17.42 26.13 10.22
CA MET A 363 17.13 27.26 9.36
C MET A 363 16.12 28.18 10.04
N ASN A 364 16.46 29.46 10.14
CA ASN A 364 15.54 30.50 10.56
C ASN A 364 14.91 31.16 9.33
N PHE A 365 13.59 31.02 9.19
CA PHE A 365 12.85 31.68 8.12
C PHE A 365 12.39 33.08 8.55
N ALA A 366 12.37 34.01 7.60
CA ALA A 366 11.90 35.38 7.86
C ALA A 366 10.43 35.45 8.30
N SER A 367 9.62 34.45 7.95
CA SER A 367 8.23 34.31 8.38
C SER A 367 7.75 32.86 8.17
N VAL A 368 6.65 32.50 8.81
CA VAL A 368 6.01 31.18 8.60
C VAL A 368 5.56 31.01 7.14
N THR A 369 5.00 32.05 6.52
CA THR A 369 4.70 32.07 5.08
C THR A 369 5.94 31.74 4.23
N LYS A 370 7.13 32.21 4.62
CA LYS A 370 8.36 31.89 3.89
C LYS A 370 8.74 30.43 4.04
N SER A 371 8.51 29.82 5.20
CA SER A 371 8.70 28.38 5.41
C SER A 371 7.74 27.55 4.55
N ILE A 372 6.45 27.90 4.52
CA ILE A 372 5.44 27.28 3.64
C ILE A 372 5.85 27.38 2.17
N ASN A 373 6.21 28.59 1.72
CA ASN A 373 6.66 28.82 0.36
C ASN A 373 7.92 28.02 0.03
N ASN A 374 8.88 27.90 0.96
CA ASN A 374 10.09 27.12 0.75
C ASN A 374 9.78 25.62 0.57
N GLN A 375 8.85 25.08 1.37
CA GLN A 375 8.43 23.68 1.25
C GLN A 375 7.75 23.41 -0.09
N MET A 376 6.70 24.18 -0.43
CA MET A 376 5.91 23.98 -1.65
C MET A 376 6.67 24.38 -2.91
N GLY A 377 7.45 25.44 -2.82
CA GLY A 377 8.11 26.07 -3.94
C GLY A 377 9.53 25.57 -4.19
N LEU A 378 10.17 24.81 -3.29
CA LEU A 378 11.55 24.34 -3.50
C LEU A 378 11.74 22.89 -3.02
N LEU A 379 11.43 22.58 -1.76
CA LEU A 379 11.81 21.28 -1.18
C LEU A 379 11.01 20.10 -1.75
N LEU A 380 9.69 20.23 -1.93
CA LEU A 380 8.87 19.17 -2.51
C LEU A 380 9.13 18.95 -4.01
N ARG A 381 9.90 19.83 -4.68
CA ARG A 381 10.30 19.61 -6.08
C ARG A 381 11.20 18.40 -6.26
N TYR A 382 12.07 18.11 -5.28
CA TYR A 382 12.92 16.91 -5.33
C TYR A 382 12.13 15.59 -5.39
N TYR A 383 10.87 15.62 -4.96
CA TYR A 383 10.02 14.44 -4.92
C TYR A 383 8.93 14.45 -6.00
N THR A 384 8.86 15.50 -6.81
CA THR A 384 7.90 15.63 -7.91
C THR A 384 8.56 15.69 -9.29
N ASP A 385 9.89 15.85 -9.36
CA ASP A 385 10.71 15.78 -10.58
C ASP A 385 11.19 14.34 -10.83
N THR A 386 10.78 13.74 -11.94
CA THR A 386 11.04 12.32 -12.27
C THR A 386 12.52 11.98 -12.48
N ASP A 387 13.38 12.96 -12.80
CA ASP A 387 14.83 12.72 -12.94
C ASP A 387 15.59 12.91 -11.61
N CYS A 388 14.88 13.26 -10.53
CA CYS A 388 15.49 13.34 -9.22
C CYS A 388 15.70 11.96 -8.60
N VAL A 389 16.86 11.74 -7.97
CA VAL A 389 17.17 10.48 -7.25
C VAL A 389 16.28 10.22 -6.04
N TRP A 390 15.55 11.25 -5.58
CA TRP A 390 14.59 11.18 -4.48
C TRP A 390 13.16 10.88 -4.96
N TYR A 391 12.94 10.82 -6.27
CA TYR A 391 11.63 10.56 -6.86
C TYR A 391 11.25 9.09 -6.70
N TYR A 392 10.22 8.84 -5.89
CA TYR A 392 9.55 7.54 -5.73
C TYR A 392 8.05 7.62 -6.05
N GLY A 393 7.60 8.74 -6.60
CA GLY A 393 6.21 9.07 -6.88
C GLY A 393 5.77 10.36 -6.21
N GLY A 394 4.85 11.08 -6.87
CA GLY A 394 4.41 12.42 -6.45
C GLY A 394 3.39 12.45 -5.32
N ALA A 395 2.98 11.31 -4.76
CA ALA A 395 2.08 11.20 -3.61
C ALA A 395 2.89 10.96 -2.32
N TYR A 396 2.30 11.20 -1.14
CA TYR A 396 3.00 10.87 0.12
C TYR A 396 3.28 9.38 0.25
N GLY A 397 2.29 8.54 -0.09
CA GLY A 397 2.45 7.10 -0.24
C GLY A 397 3.03 6.41 1.00
N ASN A 398 3.70 5.28 0.79
CA ASN A 398 4.35 4.49 1.83
C ASN A 398 5.81 4.23 1.50
N LYS A 399 6.41 3.19 2.08
CA LYS A 399 7.82 2.85 1.82
C LYS A 399 8.02 2.25 0.43
N GLY A 400 7.00 1.60 -0.13
CA GLY A 400 7.05 1.03 -1.47
C GLY A 400 6.94 2.07 -2.58
N ALA A 401 6.11 3.09 -2.39
CA ALA A 401 5.81 4.10 -3.40
C ALA A 401 5.52 5.46 -2.77
N GLY A 402 6.06 6.53 -3.35
CA GLY A 402 5.83 7.91 -2.94
C GLY A 402 6.93 8.52 -2.08
N ILE A 403 6.70 9.75 -1.63
CA ILE A 403 7.63 10.61 -0.89
C ILE A 403 8.16 9.92 0.37
N THR A 404 7.31 9.18 1.09
CA THR A 404 7.66 8.46 2.34
C THR A 404 8.84 7.51 2.18
N THR A 405 9.05 6.96 0.98
CA THR A 405 10.19 6.08 0.66
C THR A 405 11.54 6.71 1.02
N LYS A 406 11.68 8.02 0.81
CA LYS A 406 12.94 8.75 0.99
C LYS A 406 12.89 9.89 1.99
N TYR A 407 11.70 10.32 2.40
CA TYR A 407 11.53 11.52 3.22
C TYR A 407 11.66 11.24 4.73
N ALA A 408 11.10 10.15 5.24
CA ALA A 408 11.02 9.89 6.67
C ALA A 408 11.42 8.45 7.02
N SER A 409 12.08 8.22 8.15
CA SER A 409 12.38 6.86 8.66
C SER A 409 11.12 6.15 9.19
N ALA A 410 10.10 6.91 9.60
CA ALA A 410 8.83 6.36 10.05
C ALA A 410 8.09 5.69 8.88
N ALA A 411 7.92 4.36 8.96
CA ALA A 411 7.16 3.60 7.96
C ALA A 411 5.71 4.10 7.79
N THR A 412 5.14 4.70 8.83
CA THR A 412 3.76 5.22 8.84
C THR A 412 3.64 6.70 8.49
N TYR A 413 4.71 7.36 8.02
CA TYR A 413 4.69 8.80 7.78
C TYR A 413 3.53 9.23 6.86
N GLY A 414 3.40 8.62 5.68
CA GLY A 414 2.29 8.91 4.77
C GLY A 414 0.92 8.56 5.35
N LEU A 415 0.79 7.49 6.14
CA LEU A 415 -0.46 7.14 6.84
C LEU A 415 -0.84 8.21 7.88
N THR A 416 0.13 8.75 8.61
CA THR A 416 -0.09 9.86 9.55
C THR A 416 -0.58 11.11 8.81
N LEU A 417 0.04 11.45 7.68
CA LEU A 417 -0.40 12.59 6.87
C LEU A 417 -1.79 12.38 6.27
N ALA A 418 -2.08 11.17 5.78
CA ALA A 418 -3.41 10.78 5.30
C ALA A 418 -4.46 10.91 6.41
N SER A 419 -4.14 10.52 7.65
CA SER A 419 -5.04 10.65 8.79
C SER A 419 -5.34 12.10 9.19
N ILE A 420 -4.32 12.97 9.16
CA ILE A 420 -4.52 14.41 9.42
C ILE A 420 -5.34 15.03 8.28
N TYR A 421 -5.01 14.72 7.01
CA TYR A 421 -5.74 15.25 5.87
C TYR A 421 -7.21 14.78 5.88
N TYR A 422 -7.47 13.49 6.10
CA TYR A 422 -8.83 12.96 6.18
C TYR A 422 -9.67 13.65 7.24
N ARG A 423 -9.10 13.89 8.43
CA ARG A 423 -9.78 14.62 9.51
C ARG A 423 -10.04 16.08 9.15
N PHE A 424 -9.09 16.74 8.49
CA PHE A 424 -9.25 18.11 8.02
C PHE A 424 -10.37 18.20 6.97
N ASP A 425 -10.46 17.22 6.08
CA ASP A 425 -11.47 17.14 5.04
C ASP A 425 -12.89 16.88 5.60
N LYS A 426 -13.01 15.97 6.58
CA LYS A 426 -14.25 15.80 7.36
C LYS A 426 -14.68 17.10 8.01
N TYR A 427 -13.75 17.79 8.68
CA TYR A 427 -14.04 19.05 9.35
C TYR A 427 -14.50 20.12 8.36
N ALA A 428 -13.86 20.22 7.20
CA ALA A 428 -14.24 21.15 6.13
C ALA A 428 -15.67 20.91 5.60
N SER A 429 -16.13 19.66 5.59
CA SER A 429 -17.51 19.30 5.24
C SER A 429 -18.53 19.53 6.37
N GLY A 430 -18.08 19.98 7.56
CA GLY A 430 -18.91 20.08 8.76
C GLY A 430 -19.20 18.74 9.43
N ASN A 431 -18.35 17.73 9.22
CA ASN A 431 -18.49 16.37 9.76
C ASN A 431 -19.83 15.69 9.43
N ASN A 432 -20.43 16.01 8.28
CA ASN A 432 -21.79 15.61 7.95
C ASN A 432 -21.91 14.22 7.28
N GLY A 433 -20.79 13.53 7.05
CA GLY A 433 -20.71 12.27 6.29
C GLY A 433 -20.19 12.43 4.86
N SER A 434 -20.08 13.66 4.37
CA SER A 434 -19.46 13.99 3.08
C SER A 434 -17.99 14.36 3.27
N LEU A 435 -17.27 14.53 2.16
CA LEU A 435 -15.88 14.97 2.12
C LEU A 435 -15.76 16.09 1.06
N THR A 436 -14.92 17.08 1.33
CA THR A 436 -14.69 18.25 0.48
C THR A 436 -13.67 17.96 -0.63
N ASP A 437 -12.60 17.24 -0.28
CA ASP A 437 -11.45 16.99 -1.16
C ASP A 437 -11.33 15.54 -1.61
N ALA A 438 -11.83 14.57 -0.83
CA ALA A 438 -11.77 13.16 -1.19
C ALA A 438 -12.33 12.95 -2.58
N GLN A 439 -11.59 12.24 -3.42
CA GLN A 439 -12.03 11.96 -4.78
C GLN A 439 -12.43 13.24 -5.54
N SER A 440 -11.80 14.40 -5.26
CA SER A 440 -12.02 15.60 -6.09
C SER A 440 -11.31 15.52 -7.44
N SER A 441 -10.34 14.61 -7.57
CA SER A 441 -9.60 14.33 -8.80
C SER A 441 -9.64 12.83 -9.11
N THR A 442 -9.73 12.47 -10.39
CA THR A 442 -9.52 11.09 -10.82
C THR A 442 -8.03 10.78 -10.78
N ILE A 443 -7.65 9.73 -10.06
CA ILE A 443 -6.26 9.28 -9.96
C ILE A 443 -6.10 8.01 -10.77
N GLY A 444 -5.12 7.97 -11.67
CA GLY A 444 -4.68 6.75 -12.34
C GLY A 444 -3.49 6.16 -11.61
N ILE A 445 -3.51 4.86 -11.35
CA ILE A 445 -2.32 4.11 -10.92
C ILE A 445 -1.72 3.46 -12.16
N LEU A 446 -0.44 3.70 -12.40
CA LEU A 446 0.29 3.17 -13.55
C LEU A 446 0.60 1.69 -13.38
N ASN A 447 0.86 1.02 -14.50
CA ASN A 447 1.54 -0.26 -14.49
C ASN A 447 2.89 -0.10 -13.77
N ASP A 448 3.30 -1.11 -13.02
CA ASP A 448 4.57 -1.14 -12.27
C ASP A 448 5.77 -1.35 -13.22
N THR A 449 5.78 -0.58 -14.31
CA THR A 449 6.67 -0.64 -15.46
C THR A 449 6.91 0.77 -15.98
N VAL A 450 8.02 0.98 -16.69
CA VAL A 450 8.37 2.27 -17.28
C VAL A 450 7.24 2.80 -18.16
N ALA A 451 6.76 4.01 -17.88
CA ALA A 451 5.66 4.63 -18.61
C ALA A 451 6.10 6.00 -19.16
N ASN A 452 5.82 6.24 -20.44
CA ASN A 452 6.15 7.50 -21.08
C ASN A 452 4.99 8.49 -20.94
N VAL A 453 5.34 9.73 -20.64
CA VAL A 453 4.46 10.88 -20.78
C VAL A 453 4.80 11.56 -22.08
N TYR A 454 3.78 11.94 -22.84
CA TYR A 454 3.88 12.50 -24.17
C TYR A 454 3.45 13.97 -24.20
N THR A 455 3.94 14.70 -25.19
CA THR A 455 3.65 16.14 -25.39
C THR A 455 2.25 16.41 -25.93
N ASP A 456 1.62 15.42 -26.58
CA ASP A 456 0.38 15.57 -27.32
C ASP A 456 -0.52 14.35 -27.22
N ALA A 457 -1.80 14.54 -27.57
CA ALA A 457 -2.82 13.51 -27.51
C ALA A 457 -2.65 12.37 -28.53
N ALA A 458 -1.79 12.54 -29.54
CA ALA A 458 -1.41 11.44 -30.43
C ALA A 458 -0.37 10.52 -29.79
N CYS A 459 0.13 10.87 -28.58
CA CYS A 459 1.14 10.12 -27.84
C CYS A 459 2.36 9.80 -28.71
N SER A 460 2.79 10.80 -29.47
CA SER A 460 3.77 10.66 -30.54
C SER A 460 5.20 11.01 -30.11
N SER A 461 5.36 12.08 -29.32
CA SER A 461 6.66 12.55 -28.83
C SER A 461 6.72 12.48 -27.31
N VAL A 462 7.75 11.80 -26.78
CA VAL A 462 7.95 11.63 -25.34
C VAL A 462 8.41 12.96 -24.74
N LEU A 463 7.69 13.40 -23.72
CA LEU A 463 7.97 14.58 -22.91
C LEU A 463 8.91 14.25 -21.74
N TYR A 464 8.58 13.22 -20.97
CA TYR A 464 9.43 12.60 -19.95
C TYR A 464 8.94 11.17 -19.67
N THR A 465 9.63 10.47 -18.78
CA THR A 465 9.35 9.08 -18.47
C THR A 465 9.22 8.91 -16.96
N TYR A 466 8.14 8.26 -16.50
CA TYR A 466 8.05 7.78 -15.13
C TYR A 466 9.04 6.62 -14.94
N ARG A 467 10.06 6.87 -14.10
CA ARG A 467 11.11 5.95 -13.65
C ARG A 467 11.62 6.46 -12.30
N TYR A 468 12.23 5.61 -11.47
CA TYR A 468 12.93 6.11 -10.28
C TYR A 468 14.41 6.38 -10.60
N GLY A 469 14.82 7.65 -10.46
CA GLY A 469 16.19 8.10 -10.70
C GLY A 469 16.69 7.86 -12.14
N ASN A 470 17.97 8.13 -12.36
CA ASN A 470 18.58 8.04 -13.69
C ASN A 470 18.80 6.60 -14.21
N ASN A 471 18.50 5.55 -13.43
CA ASN A 471 18.86 4.18 -13.84
C ASN A 471 18.19 3.02 -13.04
N THR A 472 16.86 2.93 -12.94
CA THR A 472 16.23 1.81 -12.21
C THR A 472 14.91 1.32 -12.84
N ASP A 473 14.69 0.00 -12.80
CA ASP A 473 13.44 -0.70 -13.15
C ASP A 473 12.45 -0.76 -11.97
N TYR A 474 12.81 -0.21 -10.79
CA TYR A 474 11.88 -0.13 -9.67
C TYR A 474 10.81 0.89 -10.05
N LEU A 475 9.54 0.49 -10.04
CA LEU A 475 8.35 1.31 -10.23
C LEU A 475 7.21 0.60 -9.51
N LYS A 476 6.61 1.24 -8.50
CA LYS A 476 5.50 0.65 -7.76
C LYS A 476 4.42 1.69 -7.53
N ASN A 477 3.17 1.33 -7.84
CA ASN A 477 1.96 2.09 -7.54
C ASN A 477 2.07 3.59 -7.86
N GLN A 478 2.66 3.93 -9.01
CA GLN A 478 2.81 5.32 -9.41
C GLN A 478 1.45 5.94 -9.69
N ALA A 479 1.15 7.05 -9.03
CA ALA A 479 -0.11 7.74 -9.15
C ALA A 479 0.02 8.98 -10.05
N VAL A 480 -0.91 9.12 -10.99
CA VAL A 480 -1.05 10.28 -11.89
C VAL A 480 -2.44 10.87 -11.76
N VAL A 481 -2.59 12.16 -12.04
CA VAL A 481 -3.88 12.83 -12.01
C VAL A 481 -4.46 12.85 -13.41
N ILE A 482 -5.61 12.22 -13.61
CA ILE A 482 -6.30 12.12 -14.89
C ILE A 482 -7.20 13.34 -15.06
N LEU A 483 -6.98 14.12 -16.11
CA LEU A 483 -7.79 15.29 -16.47
C LEU A 483 -8.91 14.92 -17.47
N GLY A 484 -8.70 13.86 -18.26
CA GLY A 484 -9.71 13.35 -19.18
C GLY A 484 -9.15 12.38 -20.21
N LYS A 485 -10.02 11.61 -20.86
CA LYS A 485 -9.66 10.72 -21.97
C LYS A 485 -9.61 11.51 -23.28
N VAL A 486 -8.54 11.35 -24.05
CA VAL A 486 -8.36 11.93 -25.40
C VAL A 486 -7.78 10.85 -26.32
N GLY A 487 -8.62 10.29 -27.19
CA GLY A 487 -8.23 9.16 -28.03
C GLY A 487 -7.83 7.93 -27.19
N ASP A 488 -6.64 7.39 -27.47
CA ASP A 488 -6.05 6.24 -26.77
C ASP A 488 -5.19 6.63 -25.55
N CYS A 489 -5.24 7.90 -25.17
CA CYS A 489 -4.47 8.45 -24.07
C CYS A 489 -5.37 9.13 -23.03
N TYR A 490 -4.87 9.24 -21.81
CA TYR A 490 -5.36 10.17 -20.81
C TYR A 490 -4.51 11.44 -20.86
N GLN A 491 -5.16 12.60 -20.88
CA GLN A 491 -4.51 13.84 -20.49
C GLN A 491 -4.31 13.82 -18.98
N ILE A 492 -3.11 14.16 -18.52
CA ILE A 492 -2.73 14.16 -17.10
C ILE A 492 -2.22 15.52 -16.65
N GLN A 493 -2.40 15.83 -15.37
CA GLN A 493 -1.64 16.91 -14.74
C GLN A 493 -0.19 16.44 -14.59
N SER A 494 0.74 17.16 -15.21
CA SER A 494 2.15 16.76 -15.22
C SER A 494 2.77 16.88 -13.83
N THR A 495 3.44 15.82 -13.36
CA THR A 495 4.25 15.89 -12.13
C THR A 495 5.44 16.84 -12.30
N ASP A 496 6.13 16.68 -13.42
CA ASP A 496 7.28 17.47 -13.81
C ASP A 496 6.87 18.83 -14.34
N TYR A 497 7.82 19.76 -14.26
CA TYR A 497 7.67 21.07 -14.85
C TYR A 497 7.81 20.98 -16.37
N VAL A 498 6.89 21.59 -17.10
CA VAL A 498 6.78 21.57 -18.56
C VAL A 498 6.69 22.99 -19.08
N SER A 499 7.54 23.35 -20.03
CA SER A 499 7.47 24.64 -20.71
C SER A 499 7.67 24.43 -22.20
N ASN A 500 6.75 24.96 -23.02
CA ASN A 500 6.79 24.84 -24.48
C ASN A 500 7.03 23.40 -24.98
N GLY A 501 6.32 22.42 -24.39
CA GLY A 501 6.44 21.01 -24.76
C GLY A 501 7.77 20.34 -24.37
N THR A 502 8.53 20.94 -23.45
CA THR A 502 9.81 20.39 -22.96
C THR A 502 9.78 20.27 -21.44
N GLN A 503 10.33 19.17 -20.91
CA GLN A 503 10.58 18.99 -19.47
C GLN A 503 11.62 20.01 -18.99
N MET A 504 11.37 20.61 -17.83
CA MET A 504 12.20 21.66 -17.24
C MET A 504 12.66 21.26 -15.84
N HIS A 505 13.97 21.12 -15.64
CA HIS A 505 14.55 20.99 -14.31
C HIS A 505 14.80 22.36 -13.72
N VAL A 506 13.88 22.81 -12.86
CA VAL A 506 14.01 24.12 -12.21
C VAL A 506 15.06 24.02 -11.10
N ASP A 507 16.04 24.93 -11.10
CA ASP A 507 17.02 25.05 -10.03
C ASP A 507 16.30 25.16 -8.67
N ASN A 508 16.65 24.26 -7.75
CA ASN A 508 16.10 24.16 -6.40
C ASN A 508 16.34 25.39 -5.52
N LYS A 509 17.08 26.39 -6.02
CA LYS A 509 17.30 27.67 -5.35
C LYS A 509 16.33 28.77 -5.78
N GLN A 510 15.57 28.58 -6.85
CA GLN A 510 14.72 29.62 -7.45
C GLN A 510 13.24 29.26 -7.44
N TYR A 511 12.41 30.20 -7.01
CA TYR A 511 10.95 30.04 -7.08
C TYR A 511 10.48 30.14 -8.53
N ALA A 512 9.63 29.21 -8.95
CA ALA A 512 8.98 29.18 -10.25
C ALA A 512 7.49 28.88 -10.09
N ALA A 513 6.66 29.62 -10.85
CA ALA A 513 5.20 29.56 -10.76
C ALA A 513 4.59 28.50 -11.69
N TYR A 514 3.88 27.52 -11.13
CA TYR A 514 3.32 26.39 -11.85
C TYR A 514 2.03 26.79 -12.58
N ASP A 515 2.06 26.76 -13.92
CA ASP A 515 0.88 27.00 -14.74
C ASP A 515 0.05 25.73 -14.86
N TRP A 516 -0.99 25.63 -14.05
CA TRP A 516 -1.90 24.47 -14.06
C TRP A 516 -2.46 24.10 -15.43
N ASN A 517 -2.69 25.07 -16.31
CA ASN A 517 -3.26 24.81 -17.64
C ASN A 517 -2.20 24.36 -18.65
N GLY A 518 -0.98 24.88 -18.53
CA GLY A 518 0.15 24.52 -19.40
C GLY A 518 0.92 23.28 -18.97
N MET A 519 0.88 22.94 -17.68
CA MET A 519 1.63 21.83 -17.07
C MET A 519 0.90 20.50 -17.22
N VAL A 520 0.60 20.13 -18.46
CA VAL A 520 -0.11 18.88 -18.80
C VAL A 520 0.78 17.96 -19.62
N GLY A 521 0.48 16.66 -19.56
CA GLY A 521 1.07 15.64 -20.42
C GLY A 521 0.01 14.63 -20.84
N TYR A 522 0.41 13.66 -21.64
CA TYR A 522 -0.49 12.58 -22.08
C TYR A 522 0.15 11.24 -21.77
N ILE A 523 -0.63 10.29 -21.25
CA ILE A 523 -0.17 8.92 -20.99
C ILE A 523 -1.10 7.94 -21.69
N LYS A 524 -0.57 6.82 -22.19
CA LYS A 524 -1.41 5.82 -22.83
C LYS A 524 -2.35 5.19 -21.82
N ILE A 525 -3.59 4.92 -22.24
CA ILE A 525 -4.56 4.21 -21.39
C ILE A 525 -4.03 2.84 -20.99
N SER A 526 -3.29 2.16 -21.89
CA SER A 526 -2.66 0.87 -21.63
C SER A 526 -1.64 0.88 -20.50
N ASP A 527 -1.09 2.05 -20.15
CA ASP A 527 -0.07 2.20 -19.11
C ASP A 527 -0.68 2.46 -17.72
N VAL A 528 -2.02 2.54 -17.63
CA VAL A 528 -2.77 2.78 -16.38
C VAL A 528 -3.52 1.51 -15.97
N LYS A 529 -3.13 0.89 -14.85
CA LYS A 529 -3.77 -0.32 -14.31
C LYS A 529 -5.06 -0.05 -13.57
N THR A 530 -5.19 1.08 -12.89
CA THR A 530 -6.34 1.33 -12.01
C THR A 530 -6.77 2.79 -12.07
N LEU A 531 -8.07 3.06 -12.05
CA LEU A 531 -8.61 4.39 -11.78
C LEU A 531 -9.25 4.45 -10.39
N ILE A 532 -8.97 5.52 -9.67
CA ILE A 532 -9.65 5.94 -8.45
C ILE A 532 -10.48 7.15 -8.86
N ASN A 533 -11.77 6.97 -9.05
CA ASN A 533 -12.61 7.99 -9.68
C ASN A 533 -13.05 9.08 -8.71
N SER A 534 -13.27 10.27 -9.27
CA SER A 534 -13.78 11.43 -8.53
C SER A 534 -15.29 11.42 -8.28
N ASP A 535 -16.03 10.65 -9.06
CA ASP A 535 -17.50 10.57 -9.02
C ASP A 535 -18.04 9.60 -7.96
N GLY A 536 -17.17 9.07 -7.09
CA GLY A 536 -17.54 8.10 -6.05
C GLY A 536 -17.77 6.69 -6.56
N SER A 537 -17.56 6.38 -7.85
CA SER A 537 -17.74 5.04 -8.43
C SER A 537 -16.69 4.00 -8.00
N GLY A 538 -15.78 4.36 -7.09
CA GLY A 538 -14.79 3.44 -6.50
C GLY A 538 -13.57 3.19 -7.38
N ILE A 539 -12.85 2.10 -7.06
CA ILE A 539 -11.62 1.67 -7.73
C ILE A 539 -11.98 0.79 -8.92
N HIS A 540 -11.56 1.17 -10.13
CA HIS A 540 -11.71 0.38 -11.34
C HIS A 540 -10.36 -0.17 -11.78
N ASP A 541 -10.14 -1.48 -11.62
CA ASP A 541 -9.02 -2.17 -12.27
C ASP A 541 -9.29 -2.20 -13.79
N LEU A 542 -8.46 -1.50 -14.55
CA LEU A 542 -8.49 -1.40 -16.00
C LEU A 542 -7.72 -2.53 -16.70
N GLY A 543 -6.89 -3.27 -15.95
CA GLY A 543 -5.76 -4.02 -16.50
C GLY A 543 -5.87 -5.55 -16.48
N SER A 544 -6.84 -6.17 -15.80
CA SER A 544 -6.93 -7.63 -15.77
C SER A 544 -8.27 -8.17 -16.26
N ALA A 545 -8.22 -9.02 -17.28
CA ALA A 545 -9.36 -9.84 -17.65
C ALA A 545 -9.76 -10.69 -16.45
N LYS A 546 -11.05 -10.68 -16.10
CA LYS A 546 -11.59 -11.43 -14.97
C LYS A 546 -11.87 -12.87 -15.41
N ASP A 547 -11.31 -13.83 -14.69
CA ASP A 547 -11.68 -15.23 -14.86
C ASP A 547 -13.14 -15.42 -14.46
N MET A 548 -13.95 -15.96 -15.37
CA MET A 548 -15.34 -16.29 -15.11
C MET A 548 -15.44 -17.77 -14.76
N TYR A 549 -15.61 -18.04 -13.48
CA TYR A 549 -15.77 -19.37 -12.93
C TYR A 549 -17.14 -19.93 -13.31
N ARG A 550 -17.16 -21.15 -13.84
CA ARG A 550 -18.37 -21.90 -14.18
C ARG A 550 -18.58 -23.00 -13.14
N LEU A 551 -19.77 -23.04 -12.55
CA LEU A 551 -20.16 -24.05 -11.57
C LEU A 551 -21.47 -24.73 -11.99
N TYR A 552 -21.56 -26.04 -11.79
CA TYR A 552 -22.73 -26.85 -12.10
C TYR A 552 -23.38 -27.38 -10.83
N ASN A 553 -24.69 -27.23 -10.70
CA ASN A 553 -25.46 -27.82 -9.60
C ASN A 553 -26.03 -29.19 -10.01
N PRO A 554 -25.53 -30.31 -9.47
CA PRO A 554 -26.01 -31.64 -9.83
C PRO A 554 -27.46 -31.91 -9.37
N ASN A 555 -28.01 -31.12 -8.45
CA ASN A 555 -29.36 -31.30 -7.94
C ASN A 555 -30.43 -30.55 -8.75
N SER A 556 -30.09 -29.38 -9.32
CA SER A 556 -31.03 -28.56 -10.10
C SER A 556 -30.73 -28.51 -11.60
N GLY A 557 -29.54 -28.94 -12.03
CA GLY A 557 -29.08 -28.81 -13.42
C GLY A 557 -28.59 -27.40 -13.80
N GLU A 558 -28.61 -26.45 -12.85
CA GLU A 558 -28.22 -25.05 -13.09
C GLU A 558 -26.72 -24.88 -13.29
N HIS A 559 -26.36 -23.97 -14.19
CA HIS A 559 -25.00 -23.43 -14.28
C HIS A 559 -24.95 -22.02 -13.71
N PHE A 560 -23.97 -21.78 -12.85
CA PHE A 560 -23.71 -20.48 -12.24
C PHE A 560 -22.38 -19.92 -12.69
N TYR A 561 -22.36 -18.62 -12.97
CA TYR A 561 -21.19 -17.91 -13.49
C TYR A 561 -20.84 -16.71 -12.63
N THR A 562 -19.58 -16.63 -12.21
CA THR A 562 -19.11 -15.55 -11.34
C THR A 562 -17.64 -15.23 -11.54
N ALA A 563 -17.30 -13.95 -11.37
CA ALA A 563 -15.91 -13.50 -11.24
C ALA A 563 -15.41 -13.56 -9.79
N ASP A 564 -16.31 -13.78 -8.82
CA ASP A 564 -16.00 -13.80 -7.40
C ASP A 564 -15.51 -15.20 -6.97
N VAL A 565 -14.24 -15.24 -6.55
CA VAL A 565 -13.59 -16.45 -6.04
C VAL A 565 -14.29 -16.98 -4.79
N ASN A 566 -14.81 -16.11 -3.93
CA ASN A 566 -15.50 -16.48 -2.70
C ASN A 566 -16.86 -17.10 -2.99
N GLU A 567 -17.62 -16.51 -3.92
CA GLU A 567 -18.90 -17.07 -4.37
C GLU A 567 -18.68 -18.48 -4.97
N LYS A 568 -17.68 -18.64 -5.84
CA LYS A 568 -17.26 -19.94 -6.38
C LYS A 568 -16.86 -20.93 -5.26
N ASN A 569 -16.04 -20.51 -4.30
CA ASN A 569 -15.59 -21.38 -3.19
C ASN A 569 -16.77 -21.80 -2.30
N ASN A 570 -17.66 -20.87 -1.96
CA ASN A 570 -18.83 -21.14 -1.13
C ASN A 570 -19.79 -22.12 -1.79
N LEU A 571 -20.09 -21.92 -3.08
CA LEU A 571 -20.91 -22.84 -3.87
C LEU A 571 -20.30 -24.25 -3.94
N SER A 572 -18.98 -24.32 -4.15
CA SER A 572 -18.25 -25.60 -4.15
C SER A 572 -18.37 -26.32 -2.80
N ASN A 573 -18.29 -25.59 -1.69
CA ASN A 573 -18.42 -26.13 -0.33
C ASN A 573 -19.83 -26.67 -0.03
N ILE A 574 -20.87 -26.14 -0.67
CA ILE A 574 -22.26 -26.59 -0.48
C ILE A 574 -22.74 -27.58 -1.56
N GLY A 575 -21.80 -28.15 -2.33
CA GLY A 575 -22.06 -29.29 -3.21
C GLY A 575 -22.21 -28.97 -4.70
N TRP A 576 -21.92 -27.74 -5.14
CA TRP A 576 -21.80 -27.43 -6.57
C TRP A 576 -20.47 -27.94 -7.11
N VAL A 577 -20.45 -28.34 -8.38
CA VAL A 577 -19.26 -28.83 -9.08
C VAL A 577 -18.59 -27.66 -9.80
N TYR A 578 -17.37 -27.31 -9.41
CA TYR A 578 -16.56 -26.34 -10.14
C TYR A 578 -16.03 -26.96 -11.44
N GLU A 579 -16.44 -26.41 -12.59
CA GLU A 579 -16.08 -26.92 -13.92
C GLU A 579 -14.88 -26.20 -14.56
N GLY A 580 -14.29 -25.26 -13.84
CA GLY A 580 -13.15 -24.47 -14.31
C GLY A 580 -13.51 -23.04 -14.74
N ILE A 581 -12.57 -22.40 -15.43
CA ILE A 581 -12.75 -21.07 -16.00
C ILE A 581 -13.48 -21.23 -17.34
N GLY A 582 -14.74 -20.78 -17.38
CA GLY A 582 -15.56 -20.82 -18.59
C GLY A 582 -14.97 -19.92 -19.68
N TRP A 583 -14.71 -18.65 -19.34
CA TRP A 583 -14.05 -17.66 -20.20
C TRP A 583 -13.38 -16.58 -19.36
N LYS A 584 -12.68 -15.65 -20.02
CA LYS A 584 -12.19 -14.42 -19.42
C LYS A 584 -13.04 -13.25 -19.89
N ALA A 585 -13.60 -12.49 -18.97
CA ALA A 585 -14.31 -11.25 -19.28
C ALA A 585 -13.35 -10.06 -19.21
N PRO A 586 -13.48 -9.02 -20.05
CA PRO A 586 -12.75 -7.78 -19.86
C PRO A 586 -13.05 -7.16 -18.48
N ALA A 587 -12.06 -6.45 -17.92
CA ALA A 587 -12.21 -5.77 -16.64
C ALA A 587 -13.30 -4.69 -16.68
N SER A 588 -13.38 -3.98 -17.81
CA SER A 588 -14.39 -2.97 -18.15
C SER A 588 -14.62 -2.92 -19.67
N SER A 589 -15.81 -2.50 -20.10
CA SER A 589 -16.11 -2.15 -21.49
C SER A 589 -17.36 -1.27 -21.57
N SER A 590 -17.73 -0.83 -22.77
CA SER A 590 -19.00 -0.12 -23.01
C SER A 590 -20.23 -1.04 -23.04
N SER A 591 -20.02 -2.34 -22.86
CA SER A 591 -21.00 -3.40 -23.11
C SER A 591 -21.23 -4.25 -21.86
N PRO A 592 -22.05 -3.79 -20.88
CA PRO A 592 -22.28 -4.52 -19.64
C PRO A 592 -23.12 -5.79 -19.83
N VAL A 593 -22.86 -6.81 -19.00
CA VAL A 593 -23.70 -8.02 -18.83
C VAL A 593 -24.36 -7.94 -17.46
N TYR A 594 -25.69 -7.89 -17.45
CA TYR A 594 -26.50 -7.80 -16.24
C TYR A 594 -26.77 -9.19 -15.67
N ARG A 595 -26.67 -9.32 -14.35
CA ARG A 595 -27.02 -10.53 -13.59
C ARG A 595 -28.37 -10.32 -12.89
N LEU A 596 -29.26 -11.30 -13.01
CA LEU A 596 -30.56 -11.30 -12.36
C LEU A 596 -30.78 -12.61 -11.60
N TYR A 597 -31.44 -12.52 -10.45
CA TYR A 597 -31.80 -13.64 -9.61
C TYR A 597 -33.33 -13.78 -9.51
N ASN A 598 -33.85 -14.99 -9.68
CA ASN A 598 -35.27 -15.28 -9.46
C ASN A 598 -35.49 -15.89 -8.06
N PRO A 599 -36.08 -15.15 -7.10
CA PRO A 599 -36.26 -15.66 -5.74
C PRO A 599 -37.25 -16.82 -5.63
N ASN A 600 -38.09 -17.05 -6.64
CA ASN A 600 -39.09 -18.12 -6.62
C ASN A 600 -38.52 -19.46 -7.10
N SER A 601 -37.60 -19.44 -8.07
CA SER A 601 -37.01 -20.65 -8.67
C SER A 601 -35.58 -20.92 -8.20
N GLY A 602 -34.88 -19.88 -7.70
CA GLY A 602 -33.45 -19.93 -7.41
C GLY A 602 -32.55 -19.68 -8.62
N ASP A 603 -33.12 -19.49 -9.82
CA ASP A 603 -32.39 -19.43 -11.10
C ASP A 603 -31.70 -18.07 -11.31
N HIS A 604 -30.54 -18.08 -11.96
CA HIS A 604 -29.85 -16.87 -12.41
C HIS A 604 -29.95 -16.67 -13.93
N HIS A 605 -30.11 -15.41 -14.35
CA HIS A 605 -30.11 -15.01 -15.76
C HIS A 605 -29.05 -13.95 -16.03
N TYR A 606 -28.46 -14.02 -17.23
CA TYR A 606 -27.39 -13.14 -17.65
C TYR A 606 -27.70 -12.55 -19.03
N THR A 607 -27.74 -11.22 -19.14
CA THR A 607 -28.09 -10.59 -20.42
C THR A 607 -27.41 -9.24 -20.61
N MET A 608 -27.04 -8.93 -21.86
CA MET A 608 -26.66 -7.58 -22.28
C MET A 608 -27.87 -6.69 -22.61
N ASN A 609 -29.07 -7.27 -22.76
CA ASN A 609 -30.24 -6.56 -23.20
C ASN A 609 -30.94 -5.89 -22.00
N VAL A 610 -30.81 -4.57 -21.91
CA VAL A 610 -31.48 -3.74 -20.90
C VAL A 610 -32.99 -3.97 -20.87
N ASN A 611 -33.64 -4.11 -22.02
CA ASN A 611 -35.09 -4.32 -22.06
C ASN A 611 -35.50 -5.70 -21.53
N GLU A 612 -34.67 -6.73 -21.74
CA GLU A 612 -34.89 -8.07 -21.18
C GLU A 612 -34.75 -8.04 -19.65
N ARG A 613 -33.68 -7.41 -19.15
CA ARG A 613 -33.50 -7.18 -17.71
C ARG A 613 -34.70 -6.47 -17.10
N ASP A 614 -35.10 -5.34 -17.68
CA ASP A 614 -36.17 -4.51 -17.13
C ASP A 614 -37.52 -5.24 -17.16
N TRP A 615 -37.80 -5.99 -18.22
CA TRP A 615 -38.99 -6.84 -18.30
C TRP A 615 -38.98 -7.94 -17.25
N LEU A 616 -37.87 -8.65 -17.04
CA LEU A 616 -37.76 -9.69 -16.00
C LEU A 616 -37.95 -9.12 -14.59
N VAL A 617 -37.45 -7.91 -14.33
CA VAL A 617 -37.71 -7.20 -13.06
C VAL A 617 -39.21 -6.93 -12.87
N THR A 618 -39.96 -6.59 -13.93
CA THR A 618 -41.43 -6.46 -13.82
C THR A 618 -42.13 -7.77 -13.49
N LEU A 619 -41.51 -8.91 -13.77
CA LEU A 619 -41.99 -10.25 -13.45
C LEU A 619 -41.52 -10.77 -12.07
N GLY A 620 -40.84 -9.93 -11.29
CA GLY A 620 -40.42 -10.26 -9.92
C GLY A 620 -38.99 -10.81 -9.79
N TRP A 621 -38.18 -10.74 -10.85
CA TRP A 621 -36.75 -11.00 -10.74
C TRP A 621 -36.03 -9.84 -10.04
N ILE A 622 -34.96 -10.15 -9.34
CA ILE A 622 -34.09 -9.18 -8.68
C ILE A 622 -32.89 -8.91 -9.59
N SER A 623 -32.73 -7.67 -10.05
CA SER A 623 -31.51 -7.25 -10.72
C SER A 623 -30.39 -7.09 -9.70
N GLU A 624 -29.33 -7.87 -9.85
CA GLU A 624 -28.13 -7.81 -9.00
C GLU A 624 -27.07 -6.84 -9.54
N GLY A 625 -27.35 -6.20 -10.68
CA GLY A 625 -26.48 -5.20 -11.31
C GLY A 625 -25.63 -5.79 -12.43
N ILE A 626 -24.47 -5.16 -12.68
CA ILE A 626 -23.52 -5.61 -13.69
C ILE A 626 -22.70 -6.75 -13.09
N GLY A 627 -22.80 -7.95 -13.68
CA GLY A 627 -21.97 -9.09 -13.29
C GLY A 627 -20.56 -8.98 -13.86
N TRP A 628 -20.45 -8.65 -15.15
CA TRP A 628 -19.20 -8.43 -15.87
C TRP A 628 -19.45 -7.66 -17.17
N TYR A 629 -18.43 -7.52 -18.01
CA TYR A 629 -18.47 -6.80 -19.27
C TYR A 629 -18.24 -7.74 -20.46
N SER A 630 -18.83 -7.43 -21.61
CA SER A 630 -18.55 -8.07 -22.89
C SER A 630 -17.36 -7.41 -23.56
N ASP A 631 -16.54 -8.18 -24.28
CA ASP A 631 -15.46 -7.65 -25.10
C ASP A 631 -16.00 -6.86 -26.30
N ASP A 632 -15.70 -5.56 -26.35
CA ASP A 632 -16.09 -4.67 -27.45
C ASP A 632 -15.36 -5.05 -28.77
N ALA A 633 -14.19 -5.70 -28.67
CA ALA A 633 -13.46 -6.24 -29.82
C ALA A 633 -14.01 -7.59 -30.33
N LYS A 634 -14.95 -8.20 -29.59
CA LYS A 634 -15.65 -9.44 -29.96
C LYS A 634 -14.74 -10.65 -30.17
N SER A 635 -13.72 -10.82 -29.32
CA SER A 635 -12.65 -11.82 -29.50
C SER A 635 -13.13 -13.27 -29.36
N VAL A 636 -13.84 -13.61 -28.27
CA VAL A 636 -14.30 -14.98 -27.98
C VAL A 636 -15.81 -15.01 -27.84
N PRO A 637 -16.59 -15.65 -28.74
CA PRO A 637 -18.05 -15.68 -28.62
C PRO A 637 -18.53 -16.59 -27.49
N LEU A 638 -19.53 -16.15 -26.73
CA LEU A 638 -20.25 -16.96 -25.75
C LEU A 638 -21.67 -17.24 -26.27
N TYR A 639 -21.94 -18.51 -26.55
CA TYR A 639 -23.22 -19.00 -27.06
C TYR A 639 -24.21 -19.17 -25.91
N ARG A 640 -25.43 -18.64 -26.09
CA ARG A 640 -26.56 -18.74 -25.17
C ARG A 640 -27.53 -19.81 -25.65
N GLN A 641 -27.91 -20.73 -24.75
CA GLN A 641 -28.95 -21.74 -25.01
C GLN A 641 -30.04 -21.69 -23.95
N TYR A 642 -31.27 -21.97 -24.35
CA TYR A 642 -32.45 -22.07 -23.48
C TYR A 642 -33.00 -23.51 -23.47
N ASN A 643 -33.27 -24.07 -22.30
CA ASN A 643 -33.92 -25.36 -22.14
C ASN A 643 -35.43 -25.17 -21.86
N PRO A 644 -36.32 -25.44 -22.84
CA PRO A 644 -37.76 -25.27 -22.65
C PRO A 644 -38.39 -26.35 -21.74
N ASN A 645 -37.65 -27.39 -21.36
CA ASN A 645 -38.17 -28.51 -20.58
C ASN A 645 -37.89 -28.41 -19.07
N GLU A 646 -37.14 -27.39 -18.64
CA GLU A 646 -36.76 -27.20 -17.23
C GLU A 646 -37.42 -25.96 -16.64
N SER A 647 -37.60 -25.97 -15.32
CA SER A 647 -38.11 -24.82 -14.55
C SER A 647 -37.04 -24.07 -13.75
N VAL A 648 -35.83 -24.63 -13.66
CA VAL A 648 -34.62 -24.09 -13.01
C VAL A 648 -33.42 -24.51 -13.86
N GLY A 649 -32.33 -23.72 -13.92
CA GLY A 649 -31.20 -24.04 -14.78
C GLY A 649 -31.55 -23.91 -16.25
N THR A 650 -32.41 -22.94 -16.57
CA THR A 650 -33.05 -22.85 -17.89
C THR A 650 -32.11 -22.34 -18.97
N HIS A 651 -30.98 -21.75 -18.62
CA HIS A 651 -30.03 -21.19 -19.57
C HIS A 651 -28.61 -21.72 -19.36
N ASN A 652 -27.88 -21.88 -20.47
CA ASN A 652 -26.46 -22.19 -20.48
C ASN A 652 -25.70 -21.17 -21.32
N TYR A 653 -24.47 -20.88 -20.89
CA TYR A 653 -23.55 -19.96 -21.56
C TYR A 653 -22.19 -20.62 -21.70
N THR A 654 -21.71 -20.73 -22.95
CA THR A 654 -20.46 -21.45 -23.23
C THR A 654 -19.69 -20.87 -24.40
N LYS A 655 -18.35 -20.94 -24.31
CA LYS A 655 -17.46 -20.66 -25.46
C LYS A 655 -17.39 -21.83 -26.44
N SER A 656 -17.88 -23.01 -26.05
CA SER A 656 -17.82 -24.23 -26.84
C SER A 656 -19.01 -24.29 -27.79
N LEU A 657 -18.76 -24.01 -29.08
CA LEU A 657 -19.77 -24.23 -30.12
C LEU A 657 -20.21 -25.70 -30.18
N ALA A 658 -19.31 -26.64 -29.88
CA ALA A 658 -19.65 -28.06 -29.82
C ALA A 658 -20.63 -28.40 -28.69
N GLU A 659 -20.50 -27.77 -27.52
CA GLU A 659 -21.46 -27.93 -26.41
C GLU A 659 -22.82 -27.32 -26.77
N ASN A 660 -22.81 -26.11 -27.36
CA ASN A 660 -24.02 -25.47 -27.90
C ASN A 660 -24.78 -26.41 -28.85
N ASP A 661 -24.09 -26.91 -29.88
CA ASP A 661 -24.70 -27.74 -30.92
C ASP A 661 -25.18 -29.08 -30.37
N TRP A 662 -24.43 -29.67 -29.43
CA TRP A 662 -24.83 -30.91 -28.77
C TRP A 662 -26.09 -30.73 -27.92
N LEU A 663 -26.19 -29.67 -27.11
CA LEU A 663 -27.40 -29.40 -26.32
C LEU A 663 -28.65 -29.21 -27.20
N VAL A 664 -28.49 -28.61 -28.38
CA VAL A 664 -29.58 -28.50 -29.36
C VAL A 664 -30.06 -29.87 -29.83
N THR A 665 -29.16 -30.85 -30.02
CA THR A 665 -29.58 -32.24 -30.34
C THR A 665 -30.38 -32.90 -29.22
N LEU A 666 -30.26 -32.40 -27.99
CA LEU A 666 -31.01 -32.86 -26.81
C LEU A 666 -32.30 -32.07 -26.57
N GLY A 667 -32.68 -31.17 -27.48
CA GLY A 667 -33.93 -30.42 -27.41
C GLY A 667 -33.83 -29.03 -26.78
N TRP A 668 -32.61 -28.52 -26.54
CA TRP A 668 -32.40 -27.13 -26.17
C TRP A 668 -32.56 -26.22 -27.40
N SER A 669 -32.91 -24.95 -27.18
CA SER A 669 -32.98 -23.92 -28.20
C SER A 669 -31.71 -23.06 -28.18
N ALA A 670 -31.00 -22.97 -29.30
CA ALA A 670 -29.89 -22.02 -29.44
C ALA A 670 -30.44 -20.60 -29.65
N GLU A 671 -29.97 -19.65 -28.85
CA GLU A 671 -30.41 -18.25 -28.87
C GLU A 671 -29.35 -17.30 -29.47
N GLY A 672 -28.27 -17.86 -30.00
CA GLY A 672 -27.17 -17.11 -30.62
C GLY A 672 -26.07 -16.74 -29.63
N ILE A 673 -25.37 -15.63 -29.90
CA ILE A 673 -24.27 -15.13 -29.07
C ILE A 673 -24.85 -14.20 -28.01
N GLY A 674 -24.67 -14.54 -26.73
CA GLY A 674 -25.07 -13.68 -25.62
C GLY A 674 -24.13 -12.49 -25.42
N TRP A 675 -22.82 -12.73 -25.47
CA TRP A 675 -21.75 -11.73 -25.35
C TRP A 675 -20.40 -12.28 -25.83
N TYR A 676 -19.33 -11.51 -25.65
CA TYR A 676 -17.96 -11.89 -25.99
C TYR A 676 -17.01 -11.82 -24.79
N GLY A 677 -16.07 -12.75 -24.69
CA GLY A 677 -14.92 -12.73 -23.79
C GLY A 677 -13.64 -12.31 -24.50
N VAL A 678 -12.55 -12.22 -23.74
CA VAL A 678 -11.18 -11.97 -24.22
C VAL A 678 -10.35 -13.26 -24.25
N ASN A 679 -9.22 -13.23 -24.95
CA ASN A 679 -8.30 -14.37 -25.09
C ASN A 679 -7.50 -14.68 -23.82
#